data_AF-A0A9D5PKB6-F1
#
_entry.id   AF-A0A9D5PKB6-F1
#
_cell.length_a   1.000
_cell.length_b   1.000
_cell.length_c   1.000
_cell.angle_alpha   90.00
_cell.angle_beta   90.00
_cell.angle_gamma   90.00
#
_symmetry.space_group_name_H-M   'P 1'
#
loop_
_entity.id
_entity.type
_entity.pdbx_description
1 polymer ?
#
loop_
_entity_poly.entity_id
_entity_poly.type
_entity_poly.pdbx_seq_one_letter_code
_entity_poly.pdbx_strand_id
1 'polypeptide(L)'
;MKKSILSWLLSLSWLLAGGEATEKNHTLIGAANNTPASYRIYTENGAQLTLQSRSGILQCQARLTPQDPQKRVEARLSVRRELISQCVRKILDSRREVCGIEFEFLIPEAGAGKKVLVVLNFGNRVILDRTFVLEKGRHRYRFTPKLAAKPFNWNNLKNVLIYFRNDSTPELQVGEIRLFSKAAAPGRRLTLQNMPEVVEILPAGREFDVFYKRPELKQVKSNVQKITVAFNKEELFIHSVGRFKNPPLANEKRKDDRVYQDDALEVFFASALDNRSYDHFCINAKGTVRDERYGFDPNAVMVRNQLEHDFKFRKVIEFKDNILDIRLTFPLTGFGITPGRSTLTLMQLAQSIDGVSRVLGISSMNRNFDIASFTPVVLNQQKFGPGEVNITQVEFSGQSGSAIAGVRIRSQGFNASQYRIGFIVSTPDYRKIEVPAVKVKLKKQAQTLDFRLTDLPDLNGVYTLFVTIRNARGDLLASGVRAFNQKKVAYRFAGRDFQPQLKKYQPGQGVFNAGKIKNIFVGHQASERTHKTAGIFRRYLALFAGAAAEISGNENAEAVLKVDPALAVKSEGYTINVSPQQVQITGKDEAGLYYGVQTFIQMVKMPMKRTVNSPVPCCRITDYPDLPVRIAYLWHPRSVPGGAEVAEGTDVKYICSFIERFAAANKLNKLVLRIDKSLLFESHPSFLKFKHKRYLTMSDLKAVSNFCRDHFIEIIPKFPGGGHDALIDIFPEFREGDWRATANVTHPEYMKTYLACVQELLDATNCKVFTPGGDEWYFKKRTPGVTAPEAAAGYAQKFLDFHLILHKYLKDRNVRMMICHDMLIPDKNGRNFDIYRSAEQLPKDTIVMVWSPSPNEKTLKAHGFELWYIGTGEEIPQGNAKLYNGFGSSLYLFGTELSWKFPGAYKRLYKWFISGDAAWNMFSGKIVDAPANLASGRLPGVQSLFAESGNAFASGSIVPLSLPPAATWNIDRKLHDFLPENYPAAQGNLRLPVQEEYGNIPMKITDQALAVTPNMQKVAIPVNSKCASLIFLHSAFETAEYRRSRKPVPRNSVKNVWHRGYPVANHQVIYSDGTSLTVPVRLGAQIDWFQSQPPGGTATDTRYMHIVYDLQKRPVFLYQYEWVNPHPGKIVKELVIAHDNPLKFKSLIFAVSKRDVKKQENDQ
;
A
#
# COMPACT_ATOMS: atom_id res chain seq x y z
N MET A 1 -51.81 -15.57 -7.40
CA MET A 1 -51.13 -15.37 -6.10
C MET A 1 -51.48 -16.42 -5.03
N LYS A 2 -52.75 -16.72 -4.73
CA LYS A 2 -53.09 -17.76 -3.72
C LYS A 2 -52.70 -19.21 -4.12
N LYS A 3 -52.98 -19.64 -5.37
CA LYS A 3 -52.55 -20.98 -5.87
C LYS A 3 -51.03 -21.12 -6.07
N SER A 4 -50.34 -20.04 -6.39
CA SER A 4 -48.88 -20.06 -6.57
C SER A 4 -48.13 -20.14 -5.25
N ILE A 5 -48.66 -19.60 -4.15
CA ILE A 5 -48.10 -19.73 -2.79
C ILE A 5 -48.37 -21.12 -2.21
N LEU A 6 -49.54 -21.72 -2.49
CA LEU A 6 -49.83 -23.11 -2.10
C LEU A 6 -48.91 -24.11 -2.83
N SER A 7 -48.71 -23.92 -4.15
CA SER A 7 -47.73 -24.66 -4.95
C SER A 7 -46.28 -24.43 -4.49
N TRP A 8 -45.94 -23.21 -4.03
CA TRP A 8 -44.63 -22.89 -3.44
C TRP A 8 -44.42 -23.54 -2.06
N LEU A 9 -45.47 -23.70 -1.27
CA LEU A 9 -45.45 -24.34 0.06
C LEU A 9 -45.44 -25.88 -0.03
N LEU A 10 -46.08 -26.47 -1.04
CA LEU A 10 -45.99 -27.90 -1.35
C LEU A 10 -44.58 -28.30 -1.80
N SER A 11 -43.84 -27.43 -2.49
CA SER A 11 -42.40 -27.63 -2.75
C SER A 11 -41.50 -27.43 -1.51
N LEU A 12 -42.05 -27.01 -0.38
CA LEU A 12 -41.33 -26.78 0.88
C LEU A 12 -41.27 -28.03 1.79
N SER A 13 -41.99 -29.11 1.46
CA SER A 13 -42.04 -30.36 2.25
C SER A 13 -41.00 -31.41 1.88
N TRP A 14 -40.31 -31.29 0.74
CA TRP A 14 -39.37 -32.33 0.28
C TRP A 14 -38.04 -32.43 1.04
N LEU A 15 -37.80 -31.55 2.03
CA LEU A 15 -36.47 -31.40 2.65
C LEU A 15 -36.47 -31.40 4.19
N LEU A 16 -37.62 -31.65 4.83
CA LEU A 16 -37.72 -31.64 6.30
C LEU A 16 -38.33 -32.90 6.94
N ALA A 17 -38.81 -33.84 6.14
CA ALA A 17 -39.47 -35.06 6.59
C ALA A 17 -39.12 -36.18 5.62
N GLY A 18 -38.57 -37.30 6.10
CA GLY A 18 -38.32 -38.47 5.26
C GLY A 18 -39.60 -39.26 4.94
N GLY A 19 -40.69 -38.59 4.55
CA GLY A 19 -42.01 -39.19 4.31
C GLY A 19 -43.08 -38.16 3.91
N GLU A 20 -44.17 -38.63 3.29
CA GLU A 20 -45.25 -37.80 2.73
C GLU A 20 -46.15 -37.15 3.80
N ALA A 21 -46.34 -35.83 3.71
CA ALA A 21 -47.28 -35.06 4.54
C ALA A 21 -48.57 -34.73 3.78
N THR A 22 -49.75 -34.92 4.40
CA THR A 22 -51.07 -34.61 3.83
C THR A 22 -51.65 -33.29 4.34
N GLU A 23 -52.66 -32.74 3.65
CA GLU A 23 -53.29 -31.41 3.86
C GLU A 23 -53.78 -31.11 5.29
N LYS A 24 -53.88 -32.10 6.18
CA LYS A 24 -54.34 -31.93 7.58
C LYS A 24 -53.35 -31.20 8.51
N ASN A 25 -52.11 -30.92 8.07
CA ASN A 25 -51.03 -30.39 8.93
C ASN A 25 -50.81 -28.87 8.90
N HIS A 26 -51.71 -28.08 8.30
CA HIS A 26 -51.56 -26.63 8.20
C HIS A 26 -52.89 -25.89 8.47
N THR A 27 -52.82 -24.78 9.22
CA THR A 27 -53.97 -23.85 9.34
C THR A 27 -53.48 -22.41 9.29
N LEU A 28 -53.92 -21.67 8.27
CA LEU A 28 -53.69 -20.23 8.15
C LEU A 28 -54.79 -19.51 8.95
N ILE A 29 -54.43 -18.76 9.99
CA ILE A 29 -55.42 -18.02 10.80
C ILE A 29 -55.24 -16.52 10.53
N GLY A 30 -56.21 -15.94 9.82
CA GLY A 30 -56.35 -14.49 9.63
C GLY A 30 -55.50 -13.89 8.50
N ALA A 31 -56.16 -13.54 7.39
CA ALA A 31 -55.59 -12.68 6.34
C ALA A 31 -56.62 -11.63 5.94
N ALA A 32 -56.75 -10.59 6.76
CA ALA A 32 -57.40 -9.33 6.39
C ALA A 32 -56.42 -8.17 6.60
N ASN A 33 -56.54 -7.14 5.77
CA ASN A 33 -55.57 -6.05 5.62
C ASN A 33 -55.10 -5.46 6.97
N ASN A 34 -53.77 -5.31 7.12
CA ASN A 34 -53.04 -4.74 8.25
C ASN A 34 -52.83 -5.56 9.55
N THR A 35 -53.07 -6.88 9.59
CA THR A 35 -52.62 -7.75 10.71
C THR A 35 -51.36 -8.57 10.35
N PRO A 36 -50.45 -8.88 11.29
CA PRO A 36 -49.26 -9.70 11.00
C PRO A 36 -49.68 -11.14 10.66
N ALA A 37 -49.13 -11.67 9.56
CA ALA A 37 -49.36 -13.07 9.18
C ALA A 37 -48.86 -14.00 10.29
N SER A 38 -49.77 -14.76 10.89
CA SER A 38 -49.48 -15.76 11.92
C SER A 38 -49.48 -17.14 11.27
N TYR A 39 -48.37 -17.87 11.39
CA TYR A 39 -48.24 -19.21 10.80
C TYR A 39 -48.13 -20.26 11.90
N ARG A 40 -48.97 -21.30 11.84
CA ARG A 40 -48.83 -22.51 12.66
C ARG A 40 -48.19 -23.63 11.84
N ILE A 41 -47.08 -24.17 12.34
CA ILE A 41 -46.38 -25.31 11.74
C ILE A 41 -46.37 -26.43 12.78
N TYR A 42 -46.80 -27.63 12.38
CA TYR A 42 -46.66 -28.86 13.16
C TYR A 42 -45.49 -29.66 12.58
N THR A 43 -44.55 -30.08 13.42
CA THR A 43 -43.46 -30.99 13.01
C THR A 43 -43.89 -32.44 13.23
N GLU A 44 -43.26 -33.41 12.55
CA GLU A 44 -43.55 -34.85 12.69
C GLU A 44 -43.40 -35.39 14.13
N ASN A 45 -42.73 -34.63 15.01
CA ASN A 45 -42.53 -34.99 16.41
C ASN A 45 -43.49 -34.26 17.38
N GLY A 46 -44.57 -33.65 16.87
CA GLY A 46 -45.60 -33.01 17.69
C GLY A 46 -45.29 -31.59 18.18
N ALA A 47 -44.25 -30.93 17.66
CA ALA A 47 -43.92 -29.55 18.06
C ALA A 47 -44.83 -28.54 17.34
N GLN A 48 -45.41 -27.60 18.10
CA GLN A 48 -46.23 -26.52 17.56
C GLN A 48 -45.44 -25.21 17.54
N LEU A 49 -45.30 -24.61 16.35
CA LEU A 49 -44.61 -23.34 16.13
C LEU A 49 -45.60 -22.28 15.67
N THR A 50 -45.66 -21.14 16.38
CA THR A 50 -46.39 -19.93 15.94
C THR A 50 -45.41 -18.80 15.67
N LEU A 51 -45.39 -18.28 14.45
CA LEU A 51 -44.49 -17.19 14.02
C LEU A 51 -45.26 -15.90 13.75
N GLN A 52 -44.82 -14.78 14.35
CA GLN A 52 -45.34 -13.43 14.12
C GLN A 52 -44.20 -12.41 13.94
N SER A 53 -44.31 -11.51 12.97
CA SER A 53 -43.35 -10.41 12.75
C SER A 53 -43.98 -9.06 13.07
N ARG A 54 -43.42 -8.31 14.03
CA ARG A 54 -43.87 -6.95 14.37
C ARG A 54 -42.65 -6.04 14.63
N SER A 55 -42.57 -4.90 13.93
CA SER A 55 -41.63 -3.81 14.24
C SER A 55 -40.13 -4.18 14.47
N GLY A 56 -39.57 -5.13 13.70
CA GLY A 56 -38.16 -5.56 13.85
C GLY A 56 -37.93 -6.68 14.87
N ILE A 57 -39.01 -7.16 15.49
CA ILE A 57 -39.04 -8.28 16.43
C ILE A 57 -39.65 -9.50 15.72
N LEU A 58 -39.05 -10.67 15.93
CA LEU A 58 -39.48 -11.95 15.37
C LEU A 58 -40.00 -12.81 16.53
N GLN A 59 -41.30 -12.73 16.80
CA GLN A 59 -41.93 -13.52 17.86
C GLN A 59 -42.12 -14.95 17.35
N CYS A 60 -41.42 -15.89 17.97
CA CYS A 60 -41.54 -17.31 17.70
C CYS A 60 -41.91 -17.98 19.02
N GLN A 61 -43.15 -18.48 19.10
CA GLN A 61 -43.56 -19.38 20.17
C GLN A 61 -43.42 -20.82 19.69
N ALA A 62 -42.51 -21.56 20.31
CA ALA A 62 -42.32 -22.99 20.08
C ALA A 62 -42.68 -23.74 21.36
N ARG A 63 -43.61 -24.71 21.28
CA ARG A 63 -43.87 -25.68 22.34
C ARG A 63 -43.38 -27.05 21.88
N LEU A 64 -42.37 -27.59 22.56
CA LEU A 64 -41.79 -28.91 22.29
C LEU A 64 -42.37 -29.89 23.29
N THR A 65 -43.31 -30.74 22.87
CA THR A 65 -43.86 -31.81 23.71
C THR A 65 -43.38 -33.16 23.15
N PRO A 66 -42.55 -33.93 23.88
CA PRO A 66 -42.10 -35.23 23.38
C PRO A 66 -43.27 -36.23 23.39
N GLN A 67 -43.55 -36.87 22.25
CA GLN A 67 -44.58 -37.91 22.17
C GLN A 67 -44.09 -39.33 22.51
N ASP A 68 -42.78 -39.52 22.72
CA ASP A 68 -42.19 -40.81 23.13
C ASP A 68 -40.92 -40.57 23.98
N PRO A 69 -40.88 -40.98 25.27
CA PRO A 69 -39.73 -40.76 26.14
C PRO A 69 -38.48 -41.57 25.77
N GLN A 70 -38.56 -42.59 24.91
CA GLN A 70 -37.45 -43.49 24.60
C GLN A 70 -36.70 -43.19 23.29
N LYS A 71 -37.20 -42.29 22.44
CA LYS A 71 -36.49 -41.85 21.22
C LYS A 71 -35.64 -40.60 21.48
N ARG A 72 -34.35 -40.64 21.12
CA ARG A 72 -33.48 -39.45 21.13
C ARG A 72 -34.04 -38.37 20.18
N VAL A 73 -34.54 -37.26 20.73
CA VAL A 73 -35.02 -36.13 19.93
C VAL A 73 -34.00 -34.99 19.96
N GLU A 74 -33.24 -34.82 18.88
CA GLU A 74 -32.56 -33.54 18.61
C GLU A 74 -33.62 -32.49 18.27
N ALA A 75 -33.93 -31.59 19.20
CA ALA A 75 -34.80 -30.45 18.92
C ALA A 75 -34.00 -29.36 18.19
N ARG A 76 -34.18 -29.24 16.86
CA ARG A 76 -33.58 -28.19 16.03
C ARG A 76 -34.59 -27.08 15.75
N LEU A 77 -34.40 -25.91 16.35
CA LEU A 77 -35.10 -24.70 15.93
C LEU A 77 -34.28 -24.02 14.83
N SER A 78 -34.80 -24.01 13.58
CA SER A 78 -34.18 -23.35 12.44
C SER A 78 -35.02 -22.17 11.97
N VAL A 79 -34.51 -20.95 12.14
CA VAL A 79 -35.13 -19.75 11.54
C VAL A 79 -34.50 -19.52 10.15
N ARG A 80 -35.31 -19.57 9.08
CA ARG A 80 -34.83 -19.44 7.68
C ARG A 80 -34.37 -18.02 7.32
N ARG A 81 -33.44 -17.95 6.37
CA ARG A 81 -32.78 -16.75 5.83
C ARG A 81 -33.75 -15.63 5.48
N GLU A 82 -34.90 -15.94 4.91
CA GLU A 82 -35.84 -14.97 4.35
C GLU A 82 -36.49 -14.12 5.45
N LEU A 83 -36.88 -14.73 6.57
CA LEU A 83 -37.46 -14.03 7.73
C LEU A 83 -36.42 -13.17 8.45
N ILE A 84 -35.21 -13.70 8.63
CA ILE A 84 -34.07 -12.98 9.21
C ILE A 84 -33.72 -11.78 8.32
N SER A 85 -33.65 -11.98 7.01
CA SER A 85 -33.35 -10.92 6.03
C SER A 85 -34.39 -9.80 6.08
N GLN A 86 -35.68 -10.11 6.27
CA GLN A 86 -36.71 -9.08 6.40
C GLN A 86 -36.59 -8.28 7.70
N CYS A 87 -36.30 -8.93 8.84
CA CYS A 87 -36.09 -8.24 10.11
C CYS A 87 -34.80 -7.42 10.13
N VAL A 88 -33.70 -7.95 9.59
CA VAL A 88 -32.43 -7.22 9.41
C VAL A 88 -32.66 -5.98 8.53
N ARG A 89 -33.36 -6.12 7.39
CA ARG A 89 -33.72 -4.97 6.54
C ARG A 89 -34.51 -3.91 7.30
N LYS A 90 -35.58 -4.28 8.03
CA LYS A 90 -36.37 -3.34 8.84
C LYS A 90 -35.54 -2.61 9.91
N ILE A 91 -34.63 -3.32 10.58
CA ILE A 91 -33.75 -2.72 11.60
C ILE A 91 -32.74 -1.76 10.95
N LEU A 92 -32.14 -2.16 9.84
CA LEU A 92 -31.26 -1.29 9.08
C LEU A 92 -32.02 -0.03 8.65
N ASP A 93 -33.23 -0.15 8.09
CA ASP A 93 -34.09 0.98 7.70
C ASP A 93 -34.34 1.97 8.86
N SER A 94 -34.37 1.50 10.12
CA SER A 94 -34.55 2.32 11.33
C SER A 94 -33.30 3.09 11.83
N ARG A 95 -32.21 3.15 11.06
CA ARG A 95 -30.91 3.78 11.44
C ARG A 95 -30.21 3.07 12.62
N ARG A 96 -30.40 1.76 12.76
CA ARG A 96 -29.76 0.94 13.80
C ARG A 96 -28.87 -0.14 13.20
N GLU A 97 -27.78 -0.48 13.89
CA GLU A 97 -26.86 -1.55 13.51
C GLU A 97 -27.21 -2.82 14.29
N VAL A 98 -27.44 -3.95 13.60
CA VAL A 98 -27.63 -5.25 14.27
C VAL A 98 -26.31 -5.68 14.90
N CYS A 99 -26.33 -5.91 16.21
CA CYS A 99 -25.16 -6.23 17.02
C CYS A 99 -25.22 -7.64 17.61
N GLY A 100 -26.37 -8.28 17.61
CA GLY A 100 -26.55 -9.61 18.19
C GLY A 100 -27.97 -10.15 17.98
N ILE A 101 -28.22 -11.34 18.51
CA ILE A 101 -29.55 -11.94 18.59
C ILE A 101 -29.83 -12.28 20.07
N GLU A 102 -31.05 -12.11 20.53
CA GLU A 102 -31.48 -12.34 21.90
C GLU A 102 -32.66 -13.33 21.87
N PHE A 103 -32.63 -14.33 22.73
CA PHE A 103 -33.69 -15.34 22.85
C PHE A 103 -34.26 -15.27 24.26
N GLU A 104 -35.57 -15.28 24.35
CA GLU A 104 -36.28 -15.44 25.61
C GLU A 104 -36.75 -16.90 25.74
N PHE A 105 -36.33 -17.56 26.81
CA PHE A 105 -36.79 -18.91 27.14
C PHE A 105 -37.58 -18.89 28.44
N LEU A 106 -38.66 -19.66 28.50
CA LEU A 106 -39.33 -20.04 29.74
C LEU A 106 -38.91 -21.48 30.07
N ILE A 107 -38.16 -21.63 31.16
CA ILE A 107 -37.53 -22.88 31.56
C ILE A 107 -38.25 -23.45 32.80
N PRO A 108 -38.90 -24.63 32.71
CA PRO A 108 -39.45 -25.30 33.89
C PRO A 108 -38.33 -25.90 34.76
N GLU A 109 -38.68 -26.31 35.97
CA GLU A 109 -37.72 -26.81 36.98
C GLU A 109 -36.84 -27.96 36.48
N ALA A 110 -37.39 -28.90 35.71
CA ALA A 110 -36.66 -30.01 35.10
C ALA A 110 -35.63 -29.60 34.02
N GLY A 111 -35.70 -28.36 33.53
CA GLY A 111 -34.80 -27.83 32.49
C GLY A 111 -33.67 -26.92 33.00
N ALA A 112 -33.69 -26.52 34.28
CA ALA A 112 -32.66 -25.69 34.88
C ALA A 112 -31.30 -26.42 34.96
N GLY A 113 -30.19 -25.70 34.78
CA GLY A 113 -28.83 -26.27 34.79
C GLY A 113 -28.39 -26.92 33.47
N LYS A 114 -29.27 -27.07 32.48
CA LYS A 114 -28.94 -27.65 31.16
C LYS A 114 -28.14 -26.66 30.29
N LYS A 115 -27.29 -27.20 29.42
CA LYS A 115 -26.39 -26.44 28.55
C LYS A 115 -26.93 -26.35 27.12
N VAL A 116 -26.95 -25.14 26.57
CA VAL A 116 -27.42 -24.85 25.21
C VAL A 116 -26.30 -24.25 24.37
N LEU A 117 -26.21 -24.68 23.11
CA LEU A 117 -25.29 -24.17 22.11
C LEU A 117 -26.07 -23.44 21.02
N VAL A 118 -25.70 -22.19 20.73
CA VAL A 118 -26.27 -21.43 19.61
C VAL A 118 -25.27 -21.36 18.47
N VAL A 119 -25.74 -21.71 17.27
CA VAL A 119 -24.96 -21.71 16.04
C VAL A 119 -25.57 -20.73 15.05
N LEU A 120 -24.76 -19.78 14.60
CA LEU A 120 -25.13 -18.77 13.61
C LEU A 120 -24.41 -19.08 12.29
N ASN A 121 -25.16 -19.25 11.21
CA ASN A 121 -24.59 -19.57 9.90
C ASN A 121 -24.65 -18.37 8.96
N PHE A 122 -23.49 -17.81 8.62
CA PHE A 122 -23.34 -16.71 7.68
C PHE A 122 -22.78 -17.22 6.35
N GLY A 123 -23.65 -17.65 5.43
CA GLY A 123 -23.22 -18.05 4.08
C GLY A 123 -22.43 -19.37 4.06
N ASN A 124 -21.10 -19.27 4.00
CA ASN A 124 -20.13 -20.38 3.98
C ASN A 124 -19.36 -20.47 5.32
N ARG A 125 -19.79 -19.72 6.34
CA ARG A 125 -19.14 -19.66 7.66
C ARG A 125 -20.15 -20.02 8.74
N VAL A 126 -19.85 -21.07 9.49
CA VAL A 126 -20.60 -21.47 10.68
C VAL A 126 -19.89 -20.93 11.90
N ILE A 127 -20.59 -20.20 12.75
CA ILE A 127 -20.07 -19.70 14.02
C ILE A 127 -20.72 -20.49 15.14
N LEU A 128 -19.90 -21.18 15.92
CA LEU A 128 -20.27 -21.72 17.22
C LEU A 128 -20.05 -20.61 18.25
N ASP A 129 -21.12 -20.07 18.84
CA ASP A 129 -20.99 -19.18 20.00
C ASP A 129 -21.17 -19.98 21.30
N ARG A 130 -20.64 -19.50 22.42
CA ARG A 130 -20.44 -20.27 23.67
C ARG A 130 -21.69 -21.02 24.17
N THR A 131 -21.45 -22.13 24.85
CA THR A 131 -22.44 -22.84 25.65
C THR A 131 -22.83 -22.03 26.89
N PHE A 132 -24.13 -21.88 27.17
CA PHE A 132 -24.66 -21.22 28.37
C PHE A 132 -25.57 -22.17 29.13
N VAL A 133 -25.65 -21.96 30.45
CA VAL A 133 -26.45 -22.74 31.38
C VAL A 133 -27.81 -22.06 31.53
N LEU A 134 -28.89 -22.81 31.40
CA LEU A 134 -30.26 -22.30 31.53
C LEU A 134 -30.64 -22.18 33.01
N GLU A 135 -31.25 -21.06 33.37
CA GLU A 135 -31.80 -20.78 34.69
C GLU A 135 -33.33 -21.02 34.72
N LYS A 136 -33.86 -21.46 35.88
CA LYS A 136 -35.30 -21.69 36.10
C LYS A 136 -36.08 -20.38 35.93
N GLY A 137 -37.21 -20.43 35.23
CA GLY A 137 -38.08 -19.27 35.00
C GLY A 137 -37.92 -18.65 33.61
N ARG A 138 -38.45 -17.42 33.45
CA ARG A 138 -38.42 -16.69 32.17
C ARG A 138 -37.19 -15.81 32.09
N HIS A 139 -36.27 -16.14 31.19
CA HIS A 139 -34.96 -15.48 31.08
C HIS A 139 -34.63 -15.12 29.64
N ARG A 140 -33.90 -14.01 29.47
CA ARG A 140 -33.37 -13.57 28.17
C ARG A 140 -31.88 -13.81 28.08
N TYR A 141 -31.48 -14.46 27.01
CA TYR A 141 -30.09 -14.78 26.71
C TYR A 141 -29.69 -14.03 25.45
N ARG A 142 -28.64 -13.20 25.56
CA ARG A 142 -28.13 -12.37 24.46
C ARG A 142 -26.88 -12.98 23.85
N PHE A 143 -26.86 -13.06 22.53
CA PHE A 143 -25.80 -13.65 21.71
C PHE A 143 -25.19 -12.58 20.82
N THR A 144 -23.93 -12.29 21.10
CA THR A 144 -23.14 -11.33 20.34
C THR A 144 -21.93 -12.10 19.81
N PRO A 145 -21.88 -12.43 18.51
CA PRO A 145 -20.77 -13.19 17.97
C PRO A 145 -19.47 -12.42 18.19
N LYS A 146 -18.47 -13.04 18.82
CA LYS A 146 -17.16 -12.41 19.06
C LYS A 146 -16.56 -11.98 17.73
N LEU A 147 -16.25 -10.69 17.62
CA LEU A 147 -15.64 -10.07 16.44
C LEU A 147 -14.37 -10.83 16.04
N ALA A 148 -14.43 -11.56 14.92
CA ALA A 148 -13.23 -11.89 14.18
C ALA A 148 -12.67 -10.61 13.55
N ALA A 149 -11.45 -10.64 12.99
CA ALA A 149 -10.79 -9.50 12.34
C ALA A 149 -11.60 -8.83 11.18
N LYS A 150 -12.78 -9.36 10.84
CA LYS A 150 -13.79 -8.75 9.95
C LYS A 150 -15.17 -8.80 10.64
N PRO A 151 -15.98 -7.72 10.62
CA PRO A 151 -17.37 -7.76 11.11
C PRO A 151 -18.23 -8.75 10.35
N PHE A 152 -19.29 -9.23 11.00
CA PHE A 152 -20.28 -10.11 10.38
C PHE A 152 -21.31 -9.28 9.61
N ASN A 153 -21.51 -9.60 8.33
CA ASN A 153 -22.60 -9.02 7.56
C ASN A 153 -23.91 -9.76 7.90
N TRP A 154 -24.77 -9.12 8.69
CA TRP A 154 -26.06 -9.68 9.12
C TRP A 154 -27.03 -9.97 7.98
N ASN A 155 -26.86 -9.39 6.79
CA ASN A 155 -27.63 -9.76 5.59
C ASN A 155 -27.30 -11.17 5.07
N ASN A 156 -26.16 -11.74 5.49
CA ASN A 156 -25.72 -13.07 5.06
C ASN A 156 -26.07 -14.18 6.06
N LEU A 157 -26.73 -13.86 7.18
CA LEU A 157 -27.21 -14.85 8.15
C LEU A 157 -28.28 -15.73 7.48
N LYS A 158 -27.91 -16.99 7.20
CA LYS A 158 -28.75 -17.98 6.51
C LYS A 158 -29.66 -18.73 7.47
N ASN A 159 -29.15 -19.15 8.61
CA ASN A 159 -29.95 -19.79 9.65
C ASN A 159 -29.31 -19.60 11.03
N VAL A 160 -30.19 -19.76 12.03
CA VAL A 160 -29.88 -19.77 13.45
C VAL A 160 -30.31 -21.13 13.95
N LEU A 161 -29.38 -21.87 14.56
CA LEU A 161 -29.63 -23.20 15.10
C LEU A 161 -29.35 -23.19 16.61
N ILE A 162 -30.22 -23.84 17.37
CA ILE A 162 -30.09 -23.98 18.82
C ILE A 162 -30.00 -25.47 19.12
N TYR A 163 -28.92 -25.89 19.79
CA TYR A 163 -28.64 -27.29 20.13
C TYR A 163 -28.64 -27.47 21.64
N PHE A 164 -29.30 -28.51 22.12
CA PHE A 164 -29.30 -28.94 23.51
C PHE A 164 -28.41 -30.17 23.65
N ARG A 165 -27.47 -30.16 24.61
CA ARG A 165 -26.35 -31.11 24.61
C ARG A 165 -26.52 -32.36 25.51
N ASN A 166 -27.72 -32.70 25.99
CA ASN A 166 -27.93 -33.80 26.96
C ASN A 166 -29.17 -34.68 26.70
N ASP A 167 -29.14 -35.93 27.20
CA ASP A 167 -30.06 -37.08 26.99
C ASP A 167 -31.52 -36.93 27.46
N SER A 168 -31.97 -35.74 27.83
CA SER A 168 -33.36 -35.49 28.24
C SER A 168 -33.76 -34.07 27.83
N THR A 169 -34.58 -33.91 26.79
CA THR A 169 -35.04 -32.60 26.30
C THR A 169 -36.18 -32.11 27.20
N PRO A 170 -35.99 -31.10 28.08
CA PRO A 170 -37.09 -30.58 28.88
C PRO A 170 -38.13 -29.89 27.99
N GLU A 171 -39.38 -29.83 28.43
CA GLU A 171 -40.43 -29.03 27.77
C GLU A 171 -39.99 -27.56 27.82
N LEU A 172 -39.58 -27.02 26.68
CA LEU A 172 -39.08 -25.65 26.56
C LEU A 172 -40.06 -24.81 25.78
N GLN A 173 -40.45 -23.68 26.35
CA GLN A 173 -41.17 -22.65 25.61
C GLN A 173 -40.20 -21.55 25.20
N VAL A 174 -39.94 -21.46 23.90
CA VAL A 174 -39.28 -20.28 23.33
C VAL A 174 -40.32 -19.18 23.30
N GLY A 175 -40.07 -18.08 24.01
CA GLY A 175 -41.00 -16.95 24.09
C GLY A 175 -40.84 -16.01 22.91
N GLU A 176 -39.62 -15.52 22.68
CA GLU A 176 -39.36 -14.47 21.69
C GLU A 176 -37.92 -14.46 21.19
N ILE A 177 -37.71 -14.14 19.90
CA ILE A 177 -36.40 -13.95 19.30
C ILE A 177 -36.27 -12.50 18.82
N ARG A 178 -35.29 -11.78 19.36
CA ARG A 178 -35.05 -10.37 19.05
C ARG A 178 -33.70 -10.19 18.39
N LEU A 179 -33.62 -9.38 17.34
CA LEU A 179 -32.33 -8.89 16.86
C LEU A 179 -31.95 -7.68 17.71
N PHE A 180 -30.82 -7.77 18.41
CA PHE A 180 -30.29 -6.68 19.20
C PHE A 180 -29.67 -5.65 18.26
N SER A 181 -30.06 -4.39 18.39
CA SER A 181 -29.55 -3.30 17.56
C SER A 181 -29.19 -2.09 18.40
N LYS A 182 -28.06 -1.45 18.10
CA LYS A 182 -27.67 -0.17 18.71
C LYS A 182 -27.92 0.99 17.74
N ALA A 183 -28.09 2.20 18.26
CA ALA A 183 -28.07 3.40 17.43
C ALA A 183 -26.76 3.44 16.64
N ALA A 184 -26.84 3.63 15.31
CA ALA A 184 -25.65 3.80 14.51
C ALA A 184 -24.89 5.05 14.99
N ALA A 185 -23.56 4.97 15.12
CA ALA A 185 -22.73 6.15 15.38
C ALA A 185 -23.01 7.21 14.30
N PRO A 186 -22.99 8.52 14.63
CA PRO A 186 -23.23 9.57 13.64
C PRO A 186 -22.28 9.40 12.45
N GLY A 187 -22.85 9.39 11.24
CA GLY A 187 -22.11 9.18 10.01
C GLY A 187 -21.10 10.30 9.75
N ARG A 188 -19.96 9.96 9.15
CA ARG A 188 -18.96 10.93 8.73
C ARG A 188 -19.31 11.48 7.35
N ARG A 189 -19.71 12.75 7.30
CA ARG A 189 -19.98 13.47 6.05
C ARG A 189 -18.68 13.71 5.27
N LEU A 190 -18.73 13.48 3.97
CA LEU A 190 -17.61 13.70 3.06
C LEU A 190 -17.69 15.10 2.44
N THR A 191 -16.52 15.68 2.15
CA THR A 191 -16.42 16.91 1.36
C THR A 191 -16.70 16.58 -0.09
N LEU A 192 -17.62 17.32 -0.71
CA LEU A 192 -18.00 17.11 -2.11
C LEU A 192 -17.40 18.21 -3.00
N GLN A 193 -16.96 17.81 -4.18
CA GLN A 193 -16.66 18.73 -5.27
C GLN A 193 -17.47 18.29 -6.50
N ASN A 194 -18.20 19.23 -7.10
CA ASN A 194 -18.97 18.92 -8.30
C ASN A 194 -18.03 18.55 -9.45
N MET A 195 -18.45 17.54 -10.22
CA MET A 195 -17.84 17.27 -11.51
C MET A 195 -18.28 18.30 -12.55
N PRO A 196 -17.61 18.37 -13.72
CA PRO A 196 -18.15 19.07 -14.87
C PRO A 196 -19.60 18.66 -15.16
N GLU A 197 -20.38 19.58 -15.72
CA GLU A 197 -21.75 19.32 -16.12
C GLU A 197 -21.82 18.14 -17.09
N VAL A 198 -22.83 17.28 -16.93
CA VAL A 198 -23.02 16.11 -17.78
C VAL A 198 -23.54 16.54 -19.14
N VAL A 199 -22.81 16.18 -20.20
CA VAL A 199 -23.18 16.50 -21.57
C VAL A 199 -24.00 15.36 -22.16
N GLU A 200 -25.26 15.64 -22.51
CA GLU A 200 -26.07 14.75 -23.35
C GLU A 200 -25.68 14.90 -24.83
N ILE A 201 -25.44 13.78 -25.50
CA ILE A 201 -25.23 13.66 -26.94
C ILE A 201 -26.36 12.80 -27.52
N LEU A 202 -26.97 13.30 -28.60
CA LEU A 202 -28.03 12.64 -29.35
C LEU A 202 -27.50 12.16 -30.71
N PRO A 203 -28.23 11.29 -31.45
CA PRO A 203 -27.75 10.79 -32.73
C PRO A 203 -27.50 11.87 -33.78
N ALA A 204 -28.26 12.98 -33.70
CA ALA A 204 -28.07 14.15 -34.56
C ALA A 204 -26.74 14.90 -34.31
N GLY A 205 -26.06 14.60 -33.20
CA GLY A 205 -24.80 15.23 -32.80
C GLY A 205 -24.96 16.48 -31.96
N ARG A 206 -23.82 16.95 -31.44
CA ARG A 206 -23.67 18.18 -30.66
C ARG A 206 -22.38 18.89 -31.07
N GLU A 207 -22.49 20.15 -31.46
CA GLU A 207 -21.36 21.04 -31.71
C GLU A 207 -20.85 21.62 -30.38
N PHE A 208 -19.53 21.80 -30.28
CA PHE A 208 -18.85 22.38 -29.11
C PHE A 208 -18.02 23.59 -29.53
N ASP A 209 -18.29 24.74 -28.91
CA ASP A 209 -17.47 25.95 -29.04
C ASP A 209 -16.20 25.86 -28.19
N VAL A 210 -15.08 26.39 -28.68
CA VAL A 210 -13.81 26.35 -27.94
C VAL A 210 -13.70 27.51 -26.96
N PHE A 211 -14.00 27.29 -25.67
CA PHE A 211 -13.67 28.25 -24.62
C PHE A 211 -13.30 27.63 -23.27
N TYR A 212 -12.01 27.70 -22.91
CA TYR A 212 -11.61 28.00 -21.52
C TYR A 212 -10.49 29.05 -21.50
N LYS A 213 -10.74 30.13 -20.74
CA LYS A 213 -9.94 31.34 -20.59
C LYS A 213 -8.93 31.10 -19.44
N ARG A 214 -7.63 31.02 -19.72
CA ARG A 214 -6.65 31.43 -18.70
C ARG A 214 -6.60 32.95 -18.72
N PRO A 215 -6.63 33.65 -17.57
CA PRO A 215 -6.38 35.09 -17.51
C PRO A 215 -5.00 35.48 -18.09
N GLU A 216 -4.07 34.53 -18.19
CA GLU A 216 -2.64 34.74 -18.40
C GLU A 216 -2.15 34.28 -19.78
N LEU A 217 -3.02 33.72 -20.63
CA LEU A 217 -2.67 33.35 -22.01
C LEU A 217 -3.36 34.29 -23.00
N LYS A 218 -2.57 35.06 -23.76
CA LYS A 218 -3.06 35.91 -24.86
C LYS A 218 -3.90 35.07 -25.83
N GLN A 219 -5.08 35.58 -26.20
CA GLN A 219 -5.95 34.99 -27.22
C GLN A 219 -5.17 34.79 -28.53
N VAL A 220 -5.03 33.54 -28.96
CA VAL A 220 -4.69 33.24 -30.36
C VAL A 220 -6.00 32.83 -31.02
N LYS A 221 -6.58 33.72 -31.81
CA LYS A 221 -7.86 33.49 -32.53
C LYS A 221 -7.69 32.66 -33.81
N SER A 222 -6.48 32.45 -34.30
CA SER A 222 -6.19 31.67 -35.51
C SER A 222 -5.88 30.20 -35.17
N ASN A 223 -6.36 29.23 -35.97
CA ASN A 223 -6.01 27.79 -35.95
C ASN A 223 -6.78 26.87 -34.99
N VAL A 224 -7.85 27.35 -34.34
CA VAL A 224 -8.67 26.53 -33.44
C VAL A 224 -9.71 25.72 -34.22
N GLN A 225 -9.79 24.40 -33.98
CA GLN A 225 -10.78 23.53 -34.61
C GLN A 225 -12.15 23.60 -33.89
N LYS A 226 -13.23 23.72 -34.66
CA LYS A 226 -14.59 23.41 -34.22
C LYS A 226 -14.79 21.91 -34.17
N ILE A 227 -15.49 21.40 -33.14
CA ILE A 227 -15.76 19.98 -33.00
C ILE A 227 -17.24 19.69 -32.89
N THR A 228 -17.68 18.67 -33.61
CA THR A 228 -18.98 18.03 -33.46
C THR A 228 -18.80 16.57 -33.07
N VAL A 229 -19.55 16.13 -32.04
CA VAL A 229 -19.61 14.73 -31.65
C VAL A 229 -21.03 14.21 -31.86
N ALA A 230 -21.17 13.09 -32.57
CA ALA A 230 -22.43 12.42 -32.84
C ALA A 230 -22.28 10.91 -32.67
N PHE A 231 -23.37 10.15 -32.72
CA PHE A 231 -23.30 8.69 -32.65
C PHE A 231 -24.53 8.05 -33.32
N ASN A 232 -24.44 6.78 -33.67
CA ASN A 232 -25.60 5.95 -34.04
C ASN A 232 -25.67 4.74 -33.10
N LYS A 233 -26.46 3.71 -33.45
CA LYS A 233 -26.57 2.50 -32.61
C LYS A 233 -25.24 1.80 -32.38
N GLU A 234 -24.30 1.88 -33.33
CA GLU A 234 -23.08 1.08 -33.39
C GLU A 234 -21.80 1.90 -33.29
N GLU A 235 -21.82 3.17 -33.68
CA GLU A 235 -20.63 3.97 -33.94
C GLU A 235 -20.70 5.36 -33.31
N LEU A 236 -19.54 5.88 -32.89
CA LEU A 236 -19.30 7.24 -32.42
C LEU A 236 -18.56 8.03 -33.51
N PHE A 237 -19.05 9.22 -33.83
CA PHE A 237 -18.48 10.12 -34.82
C PHE A 237 -17.88 11.35 -34.13
N ILE A 238 -16.64 11.68 -34.48
CA ILE A 238 -15.99 12.93 -34.08
C ILE A 238 -15.56 13.65 -35.34
N HIS A 239 -16.10 14.84 -35.56
CA HIS A 239 -15.78 15.69 -36.69
C HIS A 239 -15.11 16.96 -36.18
N SER A 240 -13.94 17.29 -36.72
CA SER A 240 -13.14 18.44 -36.33
C SER A 240 -12.75 19.24 -37.56
N VAL A 241 -13.04 20.54 -37.58
CA VAL A 241 -12.74 21.44 -38.71
C VAL A 241 -12.10 22.72 -38.20
N GLY A 242 -10.91 23.06 -38.69
CA GLY A 242 -10.21 24.29 -38.28
C GLY A 242 -9.43 24.93 -39.42
N ARG A 243 -9.37 26.27 -39.42
CA ARG A 243 -8.62 27.05 -40.42
C ARG A 243 -7.21 27.34 -39.92
N PHE A 244 -6.18 26.87 -40.65
CA PHE A 244 -4.78 27.05 -40.30
C PHE A 244 -4.11 28.06 -41.22
N LYS A 245 -3.39 29.04 -40.65
CA LYS A 245 -2.67 30.06 -41.42
C LYS A 245 -1.54 29.48 -42.30
N ASN A 246 -0.89 28.43 -41.82
CA ASN A 246 0.14 27.66 -42.51
C ASN A 246 -0.26 26.17 -42.48
N PRO A 247 0.32 25.30 -43.33
CA PRO A 247 0.12 23.87 -43.19
C PRO A 247 0.39 23.40 -41.74
N PRO A 248 -0.51 22.63 -41.13
CA PRO A 248 -0.37 22.14 -39.76
C PRO A 248 0.91 21.30 -39.60
N LEU A 249 1.60 21.48 -38.47
CA LEU A 249 2.77 20.69 -38.13
C LEU A 249 2.39 19.20 -38.06
N ALA A 250 3.12 18.37 -38.80
CA ALA A 250 2.90 16.92 -38.85
C ALA A 250 4.24 16.21 -39.13
N ASN A 251 5.18 16.34 -38.18
CA ASN A 251 6.53 15.79 -38.30
C ASN A 251 6.52 14.26 -38.16
N GLU A 252 5.67 13.71 -37.28
CA GLU A 252 5.63 12.28 -37.00
C GLU A 252 4.82 11.54 -38.07
N LYS A 253 5.44 10.53 -38.67
CA LYS A 253 4.88 9.81 -39.83
C LYS A 253 4.57 8.33 -39.56
N ARG A 254 4.94 7.80 -38.39
CA ARG A 254 4.77 6.38 -38.06
C ARG A 254 3.78 6.20 -36.93
N LYS A 255 3.05 5.08 -36.95
CA LYS A 255 2.18 4.67 -35.85
C LYS A 255 2.98 4.63 -34.54
N ASP A 256 2.36 5.06 -33.44
CA ASP A 256 2.91 5.02 -32.08
C ASP A 256 4.09 5.98 -31.77
N ASP A 257 4.49 6.83 -32.73
CA ASP A 257 5.48 7.91 -32.50
C ASP A 257 4.90 9.06 -31.62
N ARG A 258 5.69 10.09 -31.30
CA ARG A 258 5.28 11.18 -30.38
C ARG A 258 4.40 12.23 -31.06
N VAL A 259 3.26 11.80 -31.58
CA VAL A 259 2.31 12.63 -32.37
C VAL A 259 1.84 13.90 -31.64
N TYR A 260 1.83 13.92 -30.30
CA TYR A 260 1.44 15.13 -29.53
C TYR A 260 2.40 16.33 -29.66
N GLN A 261 3.56 16.16 -30.30
CA GLN A 261 4.46 17.26 -30.65
C GLN A 261 4.04 17.98 -31.93
N ASP A 262 3.13 17.38 -32.71
CA ASP A 262 2.53 17.92 -33.90
C ASP A 262 1.28 18.77 -33.59
N ASP A 263 0.73 19.40 -34.62
CA ASP A 263 -0.59 20.02 -34.57
C ASP A 263 -1.67 18.93 -34.63
N ALA A 264 -1.91 18.30 -33.49
CA ALA A 264 -2.71 17.07 -33.39
C ALA A 264 -4.04 17.25 -32.63
N LEU A 265 -5.06 16.51 -33.07
CA LEU A 265 -6.30 16.29 -32.33
C LEU A 265 -6.10 15.13 -31.34
N GLU A 266 -6.45 15.35 -30.08
CA GLU A 266 -6.39 14.35 -29.01
C GLU A 266 -7.80 14.02 -28.50
N VAL A 267 -8.14 12.73 -28.49
CA VAL A 267 -9.41 12.18 -27.99
C VAL A 267 -9.13 11.27 -26.80
N PHE A 268 -9.75 11.54 -25.66
CA PHE A 268 -9.65 10.73 -24.45
C PHE A 268 -11.01 10.15 -24.09
N PHE A 269 -11.08 8.85 -23.82
CA PHE A 269 -12.34 8.16 -23.55
C PHE A 269 -12.21 7.15 -22.41
N ALA A 270 -13.00 7.33 -21.34
CA ALA A 270 -13.00 6.47 -20.15
C ALA A 270 -14.38 5.84 -19.93
N SER A 271 -14.67 4.78 -20.69
CA SER A 271 -15.94 4.03 -20.60
C SER A 271 -16.03 3.10 -19.39
N ALA A 272 -14.89 2.70 -18.83
CA ALA A 272 -14.84 1.78 -17.70
C ALA A 272 -15.38 2.39 -16.40
N LEU A 273 -15.37 3.73 -16.26
CA LEU A 273 -15.80 4.47 -15.06
C LEU A 273 -15.17 3.93 -13.76
N ASP A 274 -13.90 3.54 -13.80
CA ASP A 274 -13.16 2.92 -12.71
C ASP A 274 -12.09 3.84 -12.09
N ASN A 275 -12.01 5.11 -12.56
CA ASN A 275 -10.91 6.05 -12.27
C ASN A 275 -9.51 5.48 -12.57
N ARG A 276 -9.44 4.40 -13.37
CA ARG A 276 -8.23 3.64 -13.63
C ARG A 276 -7.80 3.76 -15.07
N SER A 277 -8.73 3.56 -16.00
CA SER A 277 -8.39 3.37 -17.41
C SER A 277 -9.10 4.34 -18.35
N TYR A 278 -8.39 4.75 -19.41
CA TYR A 278 -8.93 5.51 -20.53
C TYR A 278 -8.18 5.18 -21.82
N ASP A 279 -8.88 5.26 -22.95
CA ASP A 279 -8.30 5.22 -24.29
C ASP A 279 -7.92 6.63 -24.73
N HIS A 280 -6.77 6.76 -25.39
CA HIS A 280 -6.24 8.02 -25.90
C HIS A 280 -5.86 7.85 -27.36
N PHE A 281 -6.40 8.72 -28.21
CA PHE A 281 -6.10 8.77 -29.63
C PHE A 281 -5.50 10.14 -29.93
N CYS A 282 -4.30 10.17 -30.49
CA CYS A 282 -3.63 11.38 -30.95
C CYS A 282 -3.42 11.29 -32.46
N ILE A 283 -3.97 12.25 -33.21
CA ILE A 283 -4.06 12.20 -34.67
C ILE A 283 -3.54 13.52 -35.26
N ASN A 284 -2.51 13.46 -36.10
CA ASN A 284 -2.00 14.64 -36.82
C ASN A 284 -2.61 14.79 -38.22
N ALA A 285 -2.29 15.89 -38.89
CA ALA A 285 -2.81 16.23 -40.22
C ALA A 285 -2.38 15.28 -41.36
N LYS A 286 -1.38 14.42 -41.15
CA LYS A 286 -0.99 13.37 -42.11
C LYS A 286 -1.73 12.06 -41.88
N GLY A 287 -2.59 11.98 -40.87
CA GLY A 287 -3.28 10.76 -40.49
C GLY A 287 -2.41 9.78 -39.72
N THR A 288 -1.24 10.20 -39.24
CA THR A 288 -0.50 9.42 -38.25
C THR A 288 -1.32 9.36 -36.98
N VAL A 289 -1.50 8.14 -36.46
CA VAL A 289 -2.26 7.89 -35.24
C VAL A 289 -1.33 7.26 -34.22
N ARG A 290 -1.44 7.76 -33.00
CA ARG A 290 -1.02 7.07 -31.79
C ARG A 290 -2.25 6.77 -30.97
N ASP A 291 -2.56 5.50 -30.83
CA ASP A 291 -3.64 4.99 -30.00
C ASP A 291 -3.05 4.23 -28.81
N GLU A 292 -3.44 4.63 -27.61
CA GLU A 292 -2.92 4.07 -26.38
C GLU A 292 -4.08 3.83 -25.42
N ARG A 293 -4.14 2.64 -24.86
CA ARG A 293 -4.93 2.41 -23.65
C ARG A 293 -4.05 2.74 -22.45
N TYR A 294 -4.44 3.79 -21.74
CA TYR A 294 -3.86 4.17 -20.47
C TYR A 294 -4.60 3.43 -19.37
N GLY A 295 -3.86 2.65 -18.58
CA GLY A 295 -4.38 2.04 -17.36
C GLY A 295 -3.50 2.45 -16.19
N PHE A 296 -4.08 3.09 -15.18
CA PHE A 296 -3.44 3.18 -13.89
C PHE A 296 -3.29 1.76 -13.35
N ASP A 297 -2.07 1.32 -13.15
CA ASP A 297 -1.84 0.04 -12.50
C ASP A 297 -1.70 0.29 -10.99
N PRO A 298 -2.73 -0.02 -10.18
CA PRO A 298 -2.65 0.13 -8.73
C PRO A 298 -1.52 -0.69 -8.11
N ASN A 299 -1.03 -1.69 -8.83
CA ASN A 299 0.07 -2.51 -8.39
C ASN A 299 1.43 -1.88 -8.75
N ALA A 300 1.56 -1.21 -9.90
CA ALA A 300 2.83 -0.56 -10.28
C ALA A 300 2.92 0.92 -9.82
N VAL A 301 1.84 1.47 -9.29
CA VAL A 301 1.64 2.89 -8.92
C VAL A 301 2.20 3.81 -10.00
N MET A 302 1.85 3.47 -11.22
CA MET A 302 2.21 4.21 -12.40
C MET A 302 1.15 3.96 -13.46
N VAL A 303 1.03 4.94 -14.34
CA VAL A 303 0.23 4.79 -15.55
C VAL A 303 1.00 3.84 -16.46
N ARG A 304 0.42 2.67 -16.76
CA ARG A 304 0.91 1.78 -17.80
C ARG A 304 0.24 2.20 -19.12
N ASN A 305 1.08 2.44 -20.12
CA ASN A 305 0.62 2.64 -21.49
C ASN A 305 0.69 1.29 -22.19
N GLN A 306 -0.44 0.82 -22.70
CA GLN A 306 -0.43 -0.24 -23.70
C GLN A 306 -0.24 0.43 -25.06
N LEU A 307 1.02 0.49 -25.51
CA LEU A 307 1.41 1.00 -26.83
C LEU A 307 0.98 0.06 -27.97
N GLU A 308 0.62 -1.19 -27.65
CA GLU A 308 0.10 -2.17 -28.63
C GLU A 308 -1.43 -2.20 -28.64
N HIS A 309 -2.07 -1.14 -28.15
CA HIS A 309 -3.48 -0.96 -28.37
C HIS A 309 -3.69 -0.71 -29.87
N ASP A 310 -4.23 -1.70 -30.59
CA ASP A 310 -4.50 -1.60 -32.02
C ASP A 310 -6.00 -1.42 -32.25
N PHE A 311 -6.53 -0.31 -31.77
CA PHE A 311 -7.96 -0.03 -31.84
C PHE A 311 -8.33 0.28 -33.28
N LYS A 312 -9.21 -0.54 -33.85
CA LYS A 312 -9.66 -0.34 -35.23
C LYS A 312 -10.76 0.73 -35.27
N PHE A 313 -10.46 1.85 -35.92
CA PHE A 313 -11.41 2.93 -36.20
C PHE A 313 -11.17 3.51 -37.60
N ARG A 314 -12.18 4.15 -38.18
CA ARG A 314 -12.07 4.79 -39.51
C ARG A 314 -11.73 6.26 -39.34
N LYS A 315 -10.91 6.79 -40.26
CA LYS A 315 -10.52 8.19 -40.28
C LYS A 315 -10.49 8.71 -41.72
N VAL A 316 -10.94 9.94 -41.90
CA VAL A 316 -10.76 10.73 -43.13
C VAL A 316 -10.15 12.06 -42.71
N ILE A 317 -9.03 12.43 -43.34
CA ILE A 317 -8.31 13.66 -43.03
C ILE A 317 -7.97 14.37 -44.31
N GLU A 318 -8.39 15.63 -44.40
CA GLU A 318 -8.18 16.47 -45.57
C GLU A 318 -7.62 17.82 -45.13
N PHE A 319 -6.56 18.28 -45.80
CA PHE A 319 -6.08 19.65 -45.66
C PHE A 319 -6.15 20.33 -47.02
N LYS A 320 -7.13 21.22 -47.19
CA LYS A 320 -7.40 21.94 -48.45
C LYS A 320 -7.86 23.36 -48.14
N ASP A 321 -7.45 24.34 -48.95
CA ASP A 321 -7.88 25.74 -48.82
C ASP A 321 -7.67 26.33 -47.41
N ASN A 322 -6.55 25.95 -46.78
CA ASN A 322 -6.18 26.30 -45.40
C ASN A 322 -7.14 25.76 -44.32
N ILE A 323 -7.92 24.74 -44.63
CA ILE A 323 -8.84 24.07 -43.70
C ILE A 323 -8.34 22.64 -43.47
N LEU A 324 -8.16 22.28 -42.19
CA LEU A 324 -7.93 20.91 -41.74
C LEU A 324 -9.27 20.32 -41.29
N ASP A 325 -9.75 19.34 -42.03
CA ASP A 325 -10.95 18.54 -41.76
C ASP A 325 -10.51 17.14 -41.29
N ILE A 326 -10.95 16.74 -40.10
CA ILE A 326 -10.69 15.44 -39.50
C ILE A 326 -12.03 14.80 -39.13
N ARG A 327 -12.35 13.66 -39.76
CA ARG A 327 -13.53 12.84 -39.45
C ARG A 327 -13.07 11.51 -38.90
N LEU A 328 -13.44 11.21 -37.65
CA LEU A 328 -13.12 9.96 -36.96
C LEU A 328 -14.41 9.17 -36.69
N THR A 329 -14.37 7.86 -36.87
CA THR A 329 -15.49 6.95 -36.61
C THR A 329 -15.03 5.74 -35.82
N PHE A 330 -15.52 5.63 -34.58
CA PHE A 330 -15.15 4.58 -33.64
C PHE A 330 -16.32 3.59 -33.43
N PRO A 331 -16.09 2.26 -33.49
CA PRO A 331 -17.09 1.30 -33.03
C PRO A 331 -17.31 1.41 -31.52
N LEU A 332 -18.55 1.57 -31.08
CA LEU A 332 -18.92 1.66 -29.66
C LEU A 332 -18.55 0.39 -28.87
N THR A 333 -18.67 -0.78 -29.52
CA THR A 333 -18.27 -2.08 -28.96
C THR A 333 -16.79 -2.12 -28.60
N GLY A 334 -15.92 -1.41 -29.34
CA GLY A 334 -14.50 -1.29 -29.02
C GLY A 334 -14.24 -0.64 -27.65
N PHE A 335 -15.16 0.22 -27.20
CA PHE A 335 -15.12 0.82 -25.86
C PHE A 335 -15.88 0.01 -24.80
N GLY A 336 -16.35 -1.20 -25.13
CA GLY A 336 -17.19 -2.01 -24.24
C GLY A 336 -18.60 -1.44 -24.04
N ILE A 337 -19.05 -0.54 -24.92
CA ILE A 337 -20.40 0.01 -24.88
C ILE A 337 -21.33 -0.91 -25.68
N THR A 338 -22.44 -1.32 -25.06
CA THR A 338 -23.47 -2.12 -25.73
C THR A 338 -24.24 -1.26 -26.76
N PRO A 339 -24.28 -1.66 -28.04
CA PRO A 339 -25.03 -0.95 -29.08
C PRO A 339 -26.48 -0.67 -28.71
N GLY A 340 -26.98 0.50 -29.11
CA GLY A 340 -28.38 0.92 -28.92
C GLY A 340 -28.81 1.21 -27.48
N ARG A 341 -27.94 1.03 -26.47
CA ARG A 341 -28.26 1.29 -25.06
C ARG A 341 -27.72 2.65 -24.61
N SER A 342 -28.55 3.43 -23.92
CA SER A 342 -28.08 4.67 -23.30
C SER A 342 -27.02 4.39 -22.24
N THR A 343 -25.87 5.06 -22.38
CA THR A 343 -24.67 4.83 -21.57
C THR A 343 -24.09 6.13 -21.02
N LEU A 344 -23.42 6.04 -19.87
CA LEU A 344 -22.59 7.10 -19.30
C LEU A 344 -21.13 6.72 -19.56
N THR A 345 -20.34 7.68 -20.03
CA THR A 345 -18.89 7.57 -20.22
C THR A 345 -18.23 8.86 -19.76
N LEU A 346 -16.90 8.90 -19.70
CA LEU A 346 -16.13 10.12 -19.52
C LEU A 346 -15.36 10.43 -20.80
N MET A 347 -15.35 11.69 -21.23
CA MET A 347 -14.64 12.11 -22.43
C MET A 347 -13.90 13.43 -22.21
N GLN A 348 -12.74 13.57 -22.83
CA GLN A 348 -12.04 14.84 -22.95
C GLN A 348 -11.48 14.95 -24.38
N LEU A 349 -11.50 16.17 -24.92
CA LEU A 349 -10.95 16.48 -26.24
C LEU A 349 -9.91 17.60 -26.06
N ALA A 350 -8.78 17.46 -26.72
CA ALA A 350 -7.71 18.46 -26.70
C ALA A 350 -7.10 18.64 -28.09
N GLN A 351 -6.46 19.79 -28.30
CA GLN A 351 -5.71 20.12 -29.51
C GLN A 351 -4.32 20.59 -29.11
N SER A 352 -3.28 19.99 -29.69
CA SER A 352 -1.93 20.54 -29.65
C SER A 352 -1.74 21.46 -30.84
N ILE A 353 -1.24 22.67 -30.61
CA ILE A 353 -0.86 23.63 -31.65
C ILE A 353 0.48 24.25 -31.25
N ASP A 354 1.48 24.25 -32.14
CA ASP A 354 2.81 24.85 -31.90
C ASP A 354 3.47 24.36 -30.59
N GLY A 355 3.31 23.08 -30.27
CA GLY A 355 3.83 22.47 -29.03
C GLY A 355 3.08 22.88 -27.74
N VAL A 356 1.98 23.63 -27.84
CA VAL A 356 1.10 23.99 -26.72
C VAL A 356 -0.22 23.24 -26.81
N SER A 357 -0.50 22.36 -25.85
CA SER A 357 -1.78 21.66 -25.77
C SER A 357 -2.87 22.51 -25.11
N ARG A 358 -4.06 22.54 -25.71
CA ARG A 358 -5.26 23.23 -25.22
C ARG A 358 -6.43 22.25 -25.18
N VAL A 359 -7.35 22.44 -24.23
CA VAL A 359 -8.56 21.60 -24.11
C VAL A 359 -9.69 22.24 -24.90
N LEU A 360 -10.48 21.41 -25.56
CA LEU A 360 -11.59 21.82 -26.42
C LEU A 360 -12.90 21.79 -25.63
N GLY A 361 -13.94 22.47 -26.14
CA GLY A 361 -15.16 22.89 -25.45
C GLY A 361 -15.97 21.84 -24.68
N ILE A 362 -15.58 20.57 -24.75
CA ILE A 362 -16.15 19.51 -23.94
C ILE A 362 -15.68 19.55 -22.48
N SER A 363 -14.55 20.17 -22.12
CA SER A 363 -14.02 20.16 -20.74
C SER A 363 -13.64 21.55 -20.21
N SER A 364 -13.91 21.78 -18.93
CA SER A 364 -13.68 23.04 -18.21
C SER A 364 -12.31 23.13 -17.50
N MET A 365 -11.46 22.09 -17.62
CA MET A 365 -10.16 22.02 -16.97
C MET A 365 -9.00 21.94 -17.99
N ASN A 366 -7.78 22.30 -17.56
CA ASN A 366 -6.57 22.12 -18.37
C ASN A 366 -6.38 20.65 -18.77
N ARG A 367 -5.53 20.39 -19.78
CA ARG A 367 -5.09 19.01 -20.14
C ARG A 367 -4.57 18.33 -18.87
N ASN A 368 -5.38 17.42 -18.33
CA ASN A 368 -5.11 16.71 -17.09
C ASN A 368 -5.26 15.21 -17.35
N PHE A 369 -4.40 14.42 -16.73
CA PHE A 369 -4.42 12.96 -16.81
C PHE A 369 -5.21 12.33 -15.65
N ASP A 370 -5.80 13.16 -14.79
CA ASP A 370 -6.79 12.72 -13.80
C ASP A 370 -8.11 12.41 -14.50
N ILE A 371 -8.46 11.12 -14.62
CA ILE A 371 -9.70 10.63 -15.24
C ILE A 371 -10.93 11.28 -14.58
N ALA A 372 -10.86 11.57 -13.28
CA ALA A 372 -11.97 12.22 -12.56
C ALA A 372 -12.17 13.69 -12.94
N SER A 373 -11.30 14.27 -13.78
CA SER A 373 -11.48 15.59 -14.39
C SER A 373 -12.11 15.56 -15.79
N PHE A 374 -12.29 14.38 -16.38
CA PHE A 374 -12.93 14.24 -17.69
C PHE A 374 -14.42 14.56 -17.58
N THR A 375 -14.99 15.05 -18.68
CA THR A 375 -16.39 15.45 -18.72
C THR A 375 -17.29 14.22 -18.82
N PRO A 376 -18.30 14.08 -17.95
CA PRO A 376 -19.26 13.01 -18.09
C PRO A 376 -20.15 13.24 -19.32
N VAL A 377 -20.28 12.20 -20.14
CA VAL A 377 -21.05 12.22 -21.37
C VAL A 377 -22.10 11.12 -21.33
N VAL A 378 -23.35 11.48 -21.63
CA VAL A 378 -24.43 10.52 -21.81
C VAL A 378 -24.78 10.43 -23.28
N LEU A 379 -24.70 9.21 -23.83
CA LEU A 379 -25.18 8.90 -25.18
C LEU A 379 -26.62 8.42 -25.08
N ASN A 380 -27.58 9.19 -25.61
CA ASN A 380 -29.00 8.88 -25.55
C ASN A 380 -29.62 8.79 -26.94
N GLN A 381 -30.45 7.76 -27.18
CA GLN A 381 -31.13 7.60 -28.47
C GLN A 381 -32.17 8.70 -28.70
N GLN A 382 -32.80 9.17 -27.62
CA GLN A 382 -33.73 10.30 -27.61
C GLN A 382 -33.44 11.21 -26.43
N LYS A 383 -33.78 12.49 -26.55
CA LYS A 383 -33.64 13.45 -25.46
C LYS A 383 -34.32 12.92 -24.20
N PHE A 384 -33.60 12.93 -23.08
CA PHE A 384 -34.11 12.39 -21.81
C PHE A 384 -35.43 13.04 -21.38
N GLY A 385 -35.51 14.37 -21.48
CA GLY A 385 -36.64 15.20 -21.05
C GLY A 385 -36.25 16.19 -19.95
N PRO A 386 -37.22 16.96 -19.41
CA PRO A 386 -36.97 17.93 -18.34
C PRO A 386 -36.64 17.25 -17.01
N GLY A 387 -35.72 17.84 -16.25
CA GLY A 387 -35.37 17.40 -14.91
C GLY A 387 -33.88 17.57 -14.60
N GLU A 388 -33.58 17.89 -13.35
CA GLU A 388 -32.21 18.06 -12.85
C GLU A 388 -32.03 17.26 -11.56
N VAL A 389 -30.87 16.62 -11.41
CA VAL A 389 -30.49 15.89 -10.20
C VAL A 389 -29.09 16.28 -9.75
N ASN A 390 -28.89 16.47 -8.45
CA ASN A 390 -27.59 16.75 -7.86
C ASN A 390 -27.39 15.92 -6.60
N ILE A 391 -26.18 15.39 -6.40
CA ILE A 391 -25.77 14.76 -5.14
C ILE A 391 -25.38 15.89 -4.18
N THR A 392 -26.07 16.01 -3.05
CA THR A 392 -25.89 17.12 -2.09
C THR A 392 -25.20 16.69 -0.80
N GLN A 393 -25.18 15.39 -0.52
CA GLN A 393 -24.48 14.84 0.65
C GLN A 393 -24.08 13.39 0.40
N VAL A 394 -22.88 13.05 0.84
CA VAL A 394 -22.41 11.68 1.00
C VAL A 394 -21.89 11.54 2.43
N GLU A 395 -22.30 10.49 3.13
CA GLU A 395 -21.87 10.20 4.50
C GLU A 395 -21.56 8.72 4.65
N PHE A 396 -20.46 8.37 5.32
CA PHE A 396 -20.18 6.99 5.68
C PHE A 396 -20.63 6.70 7.11
N SER A 397 -21.37 5.61 7.30
CA SER A 397 -21.77 5.09 8.60
C SER A 397 -21.26 3.64 8.77
N GLY A 398 -20.62 3.35 9.91
CA GLY A 398 -20.12 2.01 10.26
C GLY A 398 -18.62 1.97 10.63
N GLN A 399 -18.27 1.06 11.55
CA GLN A 399 -16.89 0.76 11.90
C GLN A 399 -16.49 -0.57 11.22
N SER A 400 -15.81 -0.48 10.06
CA SER A 400 -14.97 -1.50 9.39
C SER A 400 -15.50 -2.35 8.22
N GLY A 401 -14.57 -2.68 7.30
CA GLY A 401 -14.68 -3.65 6.20
C GLY A 401 -15.49 -3.22 4.98
N SER A 402 -16.71 -2.75 5.22
CA SER A 402 -17.68 -2.31 4.22
C SER A 402 -18.63 -1.33 4.90
N ALA A 403 -18.52 -0.04 4.58
CA ALA A 403 -19.36 0.99 5.16
C ALA A 403 -20.64 1.18 4.34
N ILE A 404 -21.66 1.66 5.02
CA ILE A 404 -22.90 2.10 4.37
C ILE A 404 -22.73 3.57 4.06
N ALA A 405 -22.74 3.94 2.78
CA ALA A 405 -22.80 5.33 2.39
C ALA A 405 -24.26 5.80 2.33
N GLY A 406 -24.62 6.78 3.14
CA GLY A 406 -25.81 7.59 2.93
C GLY A 406 -25.55 8.58 1.81
N VAL A 407 -26.40 8.59 0.79
CA VAL A 407 -26.30 9.51 -0.34
C VAL A 407 -27.60 10.29 -0.44
N ARG A 408 -27.52 11.60 -0.29
CA ARG A 408 -28.65 12.50 -0.50
C ARG A 408 -28.56 13.10 -1.88
N ILE A 409 -29.68 13.07 -2.60
CA ILE A 409 -29.82 13.79 -3.86
C ILE A 409 -30.95 14.81 -3.74
N ARG A 410 -30.82 15.90 -4.49
CA ARG A 410 -31.89 16.85 -4.77
C ARG A 410 -32.29 16.69 -6.22
N SER A 411 -33.58 16.46 -6.48
CA SER A 411 -34.16 16.37 -7.82
C SER A 411 -35.21 17.45 -8.03
N GLN A 412 -35.33 18.03 -9.21
CA GLN A 412 -36.37 19.02 -9.54
C GLN A 412 -36.71 18.99 -11.03
N GLY A 413 -37.87 19.52 -11.42
CA GLY A 413 -38.23 19.73 -12.82
C GLY A 413 -38.64 18.47 -13.61
N PHE A 414 -38.79 17.31 -12.96
CA PHE A 414 -39.17 16.07 -13.65
C PHE A 414 -40.66 16.00 -13.94
N ASN A 415 -41.03 15.36 -15.05
CA ASN A 415 -42.41 14.96 -15.29
C ASN A 415 -42.85 13.96 -14.21
N ALA A 416 -44.10 14.06 -13.74
CA ALA A 416 -44.65 13.23 -12.67
C ALA A 416 -44.83 11.77 -13.13
N SER A 417 -43.75 10.98 -13.06
CA SER A 417 -43.70 9.61 -13.56
C SER A 417 -42.77 8.74 -12.70
N GLN A 418 -42.75 7.45 -13.00
CA GLN A 418 -41.88 6.49 -12.34
C GLN A 418 -40.54 6.40 -13.10
N TYR A 419 -39.45 6.71 -12.41
CA TYR A 419 -38.08 6.61 -12.93
C TYR A 419 -37.33 5.51 -12.18
N ARG A 420 -36.21 5.05 -12.75
CA ARG A 420 -35.28 4.14 -12.08
C ARG A 420 -34.02 4.90 -11.69
N ILE A 421 -33.72 4.99 -10.40
CA ILE A 421 -32.54 5.71 -9.87
C ILE A 421 -31.52 4.71 -9.38
N GLY A 422 -30.30 4.74 -9.92
CA GLY A 422 -29.16 3.91 -9.50
C GLY A 422 -27.90 4.75 -9.30
N PHE A 423 -26.80 4.11 -8.90
CA PHE A 423 -25.52 4.78 -8.67
C PHE A 423 -24.36 4.03 -9.31
N ILE A 424 -23.35 4.77 -9.75
CA ILE A 424 -22.04 4.24 -10.15
C ILE A 424 -21.00 4.89 -9.25
N VAL A 425 -20.20 4.07 -8.58
CA VAL A 425 -19.19 4.51 -7.62
C VAL A 425 -17.83 3.97 -8.04
N SER A 426 -16.90 4.88 -8.32
CA SER A 426 -15.48 4.54 -8.49
C SER A 426 -14.77 4.79 -7.17
N THR A 427 -14.13 3.77 -6.61
CA THR A 427 -13.45 3.82 -5.30
C THR A 427 -11.99 4.26 -5.42
N PRO A 428 -11.35 4.73 -4.32
CA PRO A 428 -9.93 5.10 -4.32
C PRO A 428 -8.96 3.99 -4.73
N ASP A 429 -9.35 2.73 -4.55
CA ASP A 429 -8.59 1.55 -5.00
C ASP A 429 -9.04 1.06 -6.39
N TYR A 430 -9.61 1.95 -7.21
CA TYR A 430 -9.88 1.76 -8.64
C TYR A 430 -10.90 0.66 -8.94
N ARG A 431 -11.84 0.42 -8.03
CA ARG A 431 -12.97 -0.48 -8.26
C ARG A 431 -14.18 0.33 -8.69
N LYS A 432 -14.85 -0.12 -9.75
CA LYS A 432 -16.19 0.32 -10.10
C LYS A 432 -17.22 -0.54 -9.37
N ILE A 433 -18.14 0.12 -8.67
CA ILE A 433 -19.27 -0.49 -7.97
C ILE A 433 -20.54 0.10 -8.57
N GLU A 434 -21.36 -0.74 -9.20
CA GLU A 434 -22.68 -0.36 -9.67
C GLU A 434 -23.73 -0.74 -8.63
N VAL A 435 -24.52 0.23 -8.19
CA VAL A 435 -25.63 0.01 -7.26
C VAL A 435 -26.92 -0.15 -8.05
N PRO A 436 -27.66 -1.27 -7.89
CA PRO A 436 -28.88 -1.54 -8.63
C PRO A 436 -29.90 -0.41 -8.52
N ALA A 437 -30.56 -0.10 -9.64
CA ALA A 437 -31.53 0.98 -9.69
C ALA A 437 -32.85 0.61 -8.99
N VAL A 438 -33.40 1.56 -8.23
CA VAL A 438 -34.70 1.45 -7.56
C VAL A 438 -35.74 2.33 -8.24
N LYS A 439 -37.00 1.89 -8.27
CA LYS A 439 -38.09 2.67 -8.87
C LYS A 439 -38.52 3.79 -7.92
N VAL A 440 -38.49 5.04 -8.39
CA VAL A 440 -38.85 6.24 -7.61
C VAL A 440 -39.79 7.12 -8.42
N LYS A 441 -40.82 7.67 -7.77
CA LYS A 441 -41.73 8.65 -8.39
C LYS A 441 -41.16 10.05 -8.22
N LEU A 442 -40.69 10.64 -9.32
CA LEU A 442 -40.18 12.01 -9.35
C LEU A 442 -41.29 12.99 -9.75
N LYS A 443 -41.16 14.25 -9.35
CA LYS A 443 -42.14 15.33 -9.59
C LYS A 443 -41.46 16.60 -10.09
N LYS A 444 -42.27 17.57 -10.52
CA LYS A 444 -41.81 18.87 -11.02
C LYS A 444 -41.23 19.75 -9.90
N GLN A 445 -41.82 19.71 -8.71
CA GLN A 445 -41.29 20.42 -7.53
C GLN A 445 -39.98 19.77 -7.06
N ALA A 446 -39.13 20.57 -6.41
CA ALA A 446 -37.91 20.06 -5.81
C ALA A 446 -38.20 19.00 -4.73
N GLN A 447 -37.46 17.90 -4.77
CA GLN A 447 -37.54 16.79 -3.81
C GLN A 447 -36.13 16.46 -3.33
N THR A 448 -36.02 16.16 -2.04
CA THR A 448 -34.81 15.58 -1.45
C THR A 448 -35.06 14.10 -1.24
N LEU A 449 -34.14 13.27 -1.72
CA LEU A 449 -34.24 11.82 -1.64
C LEU A 449 -32.96 11.26 -1.01
N ASP A 450 -33.11 10.37 -0.04
CA ASP A 450 -32.01 9.73 0.67
C ASP A 450 -31.89 8.26 0.22
N PHE A 451 -30.68 7.87 -0.15
CA PHE A 451 -30.33 6.51 -0.58
C PHE A 451 -29.26 5.94 0.33
N ARG A 452 -29.21 4.61 0.42
CA ARG A 452 -28.13 3.89 1.10
C ARG A 452 -27.46 2.93 0.16
N LEU A 453 -26.15 3.11 0.03
CA LEU A 453 -25.30 2.23 -0.75
C LEU A 453 -24.57 1.32 0.24
N THR A 454 -24.70 0.01 0.03
CA THR A 454 -24.07 -1.03 0.87
C THR A 454 -22.83 -1.58 0.17
N ASP A 455 -21.97 -2.29 0.91
CA ASP A 455 -20.76 -2.93 0.39
C ASP A 455 -19.71 -1.96 -0.20
N LEU A 456 -19.75 -0.69 0.18
CA LEU A 456 -18.72 0.28 -0.20
C LEU A 456 -17.52 0.21 0.75
N PRO A 457 -16.28 0.06 0.25
CA PRO A 457 -15.11 0.08 1.11
C PRO A 457 -14.92 1.51 1.67
N ASP A 458 -14.65 1.65 2.97
CA ASP A 458 -14.36 2.96 3.58
C ASP A 458 -12.85 3.22 3.56
N LEU A 459 -12.32 3.49 2.36
CA LEU A 459 -10.92 3.82 2.11
C LEU A 459 -10.67 5.32 2.18
N ASN A 460 -9.52 5.72 2.71
CA ASN A 460 -9.03 7.09 2.61
C ASN A 460 -8.74 7.42 1.13
N GLY A 461 -9.23 8.54 0.61
CA GLY A 461 -9.04 8.94 -0.79
C GLY A 461 -10.27 9.57 -1.44
N VAL A 462 -10.27 9.69 -2.78
CA VAL A 462 -11.35 10.32 -3.55
C VAL A 462 -12.25 9.26 -4.18
N TYR A 463 -13.56 9.37 -3.96
CA TYR A 463 -14.57 8.57 -4.64
C TYR A 463 -15.16 9.40 -5.77
N THR A 464 -15.37 8.82 -6.95
CA THR A 464 -16.19 9.42 -7.99
C THR A 464 -17.58 8.78 -7.92
N LEU A 465 -18.61 9.58 -7.67
CA LEU A 465 -19.98 9.11 -7.51
C LEU A 465 -20.86 9.70 -8.60
N PHE A 466 -21.55 8.85 -9.36
CA PHE A 466 -22.62 9.25 -10.27
C PHE A 466 -23.96 8.77 -9.76
N VAL A 467 -24.95 9.66 -9.71
CA VAL A 467 -26.36 9.28 -9.69
C VAL A 467 -26.83 9.11 -11.12
N THR A 468 -27.57 8.04 -11.40
CA THR A 468 -28.10 7.71 -12.72
C THR A 468 -29.61 7.59 -12.64
N ILE A 469 -30.33 8.25 -13.52
CA ILE A 469 -31.80 8.21 -13.61
C ILE A 469 -32.17 7.72 -14.99
N ARG A 470 -32.99 6.66 -15.06
CA ARG A 470 -33.56 6.16 -16.32
C ARG A 470 -35.06 6.41 -16.37
N ASN A 471 -35.52 6.94 -17.51
CA ASN A 471 -36.94 7.08 -17.79
C ASN A 471 -37.54 5.74 -18.28
N ALA A 472 -38.82 5.72 -18.64
CA ALA A 472 -39.51 4.50 -19.09
C ALA A 472 -38.96 3.94 -20.42
N ARG A 473 -38.44 4.82 -21.31
CA ARG A 473 -37.82 4.45 -22.59
C ARG A 473 -36.40 3.93 -22.44
N GLY A 474 -35.77 4.15 -21.28
CA GLY A 474 -34.41 3.73 -21.00
C GLY A 474 -33.35 4.83 -21.21
N ASP A 475 -33.76 6.03 -21.65
CA ASP A 475 -32.88 7.20 -21.75
C ASP A 475 -32.32 7.53 -20.36
N LEU A 476 -31.09 8.04 -20.33
CA LEU A 476 -30.30 8.24 -19.12
C LEU A 476 -30.11 9.73 -18.82
N LEU A 477 -30.25 10.11 -17.56
CA LEU A 477 -29.77 11.37 -17.00
C LEU A 477 -28.76 11.02 -15.90
N ALA A 478 -27.66 11.77 -15.79
CA ALA A 478 -26.68 11.54 -14.75
C ALA A 478 -26.19 12.86 -14.15
N SER A 479 -25.66 12.78 -12.93
CA SER A 479 -24.93 13.87 -12.27
C SER A 479 -23.84 13.27 -11.39
N GLY A 480 -22.69 13.95 -11.31
CA GLY A 480 -21.46 13.41 -10.72
C GLY A 480 -20.87 14.32 -9.65
N VAL A 481 -20.31 13.73 -8.59
CA VAL A 481 -19.49 14.42 -7.59
C VAL A 481 -18.24 13.63 -7.27
N ARG A 482 -17.18 14.35 -6.90
CA ARG A 482 -16.03 13.78 -6.20
C ARG A 482 -16.27 13.89 -4.69
N ALA A 483 -16.30 12.76 -4.00
CA ALA A 483 -16.44 12.71 -2.55
C ALA A 483 -15.09 12.40 -1.90
N PHE A 484 -14.54 13.38 -1.18
CA PHE A 484 -13.25 13.29 -0.52
C PHE A 484 -13.41 12.64 0.84
N ASN A 485 -12.91 11.42 0.93
CA ASN A 485 -12.91 10.64 2.15
C ASN A 485 -11.57 10.80 2.87
N GLN A 486 -11.41 11.87 3.66
CA GLN A 486 -10.21 12.09 4.48
C GLN A 486 -10.41 11.50 5.86
N LYS A 487 -9.82 10.32 6.09
CA LYS A 487 -9.72 9.72 7.42
C LYS A 487 -8.51 10.31 8.12
N LYS A 488 -8.64 10.57 9.43
CA LYS A 488 -7.46 10.80 10.26
C LYS A 488 -6.59 9.56 10.17
N VAL A 489 -5.33 9.74 9.78
CA VAL A 489 -4.38 8.63 9.75
C VAL A 489 -4.08 8.23 11.19
N ALA A 490 -4.36 6.96 11.52
CA ALA A 490 -3.95 6.40 12.79
C ALA A 490 -2.42 6.31 12.79
N TYR A 491 -1.79 6.66 13.89
CA TYR A 491 -0.36 6.50 14.09
C TYR A 491 -0.13 5.62 15.32
N ARG A 492 0.27 4.37 15.10
CA ARG A 492 0.43 3.35 16.15
C ARG A 492 1.82 3.41 16.76
N PHE A 493 2.22 4.58 17.23
CA PHE A 493 3.47 4.71 17.98
C PHE A 493 3.43 3.86 19.24
N ALA A 494 4.53 3.17 19.54
CA ALA A 494 4.61 2.19 20.63
C ALA A 494 3.54 1.08 20.58
N GLY A 495 3.00 0.79 19.39
CA GLY A 495 2.09 -0.32 19.18
C GLY A 495 2.78 -1.68 19.31
N ARG A 496 2.03 -2.72 19.70
CA ARG A 496 2.52 -4.11 19.76
C ARG A 496 2.47 -4.79 18.39
N ASP A 497 3.03 -4.12 17.37
CA ASP A 497 3.05 -4.61 16.00
C ASP A 497 4.41 -5.25 15.69
N PHE A 498 4.47 -6.58 15.72
CA PHE A 498 5.67 -7.34 15.32
C PHE A 498 5.93 -7.25 13.81
N GLN A 499 7.20 -7.31 13.42
CA GLN A 499 7.62 -7.33 12.02
C GLN A 499 8.75 -8.36 11.80
N PRO A 500 8.54 -9.44 11.02
CA PRO A 500 7.26 -9.95 10.52
C PRO A 500 6.22 -10.22 11.62
N GLN A 501 4.94 -10.37 11.24
CA GLN A 501 3.88 -10.77 12.16
C GLN A 501 4.11 -12.20 12.66
N LEU A 502 3.88 -12.43 13.95
CA LEU A 502 4.08 -13.74 14.58
C LEU A 502 2.98 -14.72 14.18
N LYS A 503 3.34 -16.00 13.99
CA LYS A 503 2.36 -17.08 13.83
C LYS A 503 1.60 -17.38 15.11
N LYS A 504 2.27 -17.42 16.27
CA LYS A 504 1.64 -17.69 17.57
C LYS A 504 2.25 -16.81 18.67
N TYR A 505 1.39 -16.08 19.37
CA TYR A 505 1.70 -15.29 20.55
C TYR A 505 0.68 -15.59 21.66
N GLN A 506 1.17 -15.98 22.82
CA GLN A 506 0.36 -16.25 24.01
C GLN A 506 0.83 -15.30 25.12
N PRO A 507 0.00 -14.35 25.56
CA PRO A 507 0.33 -13.50 26.72
C PRO A 507 0.51 -14.37 27.98
N GLY A 508 1.55 -14.05 28.76
CA GLY A 508 1.76 -14.56 30.11
C GLY A 508 1.38 -13.51 31.16
N GLN A 509 1.43 -13.90 32.43
CA GLN A 509 1.23 -12.98 33.55
C GLN A 509 2.55 -12.34 33.98
N GLY A 510 2.52 -11.05 34.31
CA GLY A 510 3.68 -10.31 34.80
C GLY A 510 4.61 -9.74 33.73
N VAL A 511 5.76 -9.26 34.19
CA VAL A 511 6.76 -8.53 33.40
C VAL A 511 8.14 -9.07 33.73
N PHE A 512 8.97 -9.23 32.71
CA PHE A 512 10.39 -9.53 32.81
C PHE A 512 11.22 -8.25 32.63
N ASN A 513 12.27 -8.08 33.43
CA ASN A 513 13.10 -6.87 33.41
C ASN A 513 14.37 -7.08 32.59
N ALA A 514 14.33 -6.79 31.28
CA ALA A 514 15.45 -7.05 30.37
C ALA A 514 16.73 -6.27 30.72
N GLY A 515 16.60 -5.10 31.36
CA GLY A 515 17.73 -4.30 31.83
C GLY A 515 18.49 -4.93 33.01
N LYS A 516 17.92 -5.96 33.66
CA LYS A 516 18.53 -6.69 34.79
C LYS A 516 19.22 -7.99 34.40
N ILE A 517 19.25 -8.34 33.10
CA ILE A 517 19.98 -9.53 32.65
C ILE A 517 21.47 -9.32 32.95
N LYS A 518 22.02 -10.14 33.83
CA LYS A 518 23.45 -10.18 34.15
C LYS A 518 24.14 -11.32 33.42
N ASN A 519 23.45 -12.44 33.26
CA ASN A 519 23.98 -13.64 32.65
C ASN A 519 23.16 -14.07 31.43
N ILE A 520 23.85 -14.49 30.38
CA ILE A 520 23.31 -15.17 29.20
C ILE A 520 23.90 -16.58 29.20
N PHE A 521 23.07 -17.57 29.50
CA PHE A 521 23.47 -18.96 29.40
C PHE A 521 23.65 -19.38 27.94
N VAL A 522 24.82 -19.94 27.67
CA VAL A 522 25.12 -20.71 26.47
C VAL A 522 25.78 -22.01 26.93
N GLY A 523 25.24 -23.16 26.52
CA GLY A 523 25.76 -24.46 26.96
C GLY A 523 27.20 -24.69 26.51
N HIS A 524 27.98 -25.44 27.30
CA HIS A 524 29.41 -25.69 27.02
C HIS A 524 29.68 -26.37 25.67
N GLN A 525 28.71 -27.14 25.15
CA GLN A 525 28.77 -27.81 23.85
C GLN A 525 28.12 -26.99 22.72
N ALA A 526 27.78 -25.72 22.96
CA ALA A 526 27.20 -24.87 21.95
C ALA A 526 28.22 -24.54 20.85
N SER A 527 27.72 -24.36 19.63
CA SER A 527 28.58 -24.04 18.49
C SER A 527 29.17 -22.62 18.61
N GLU A 528 30.25 -22.36 17.87
CA GLU A 528 30.79 -21.00 17.69
C GLU A 528 29.71 -20.03 17.19
N ARG A 529 28.80 -20.51 16.32
CA ARG A 529 27.71 -19.70 15.78
C ARG A 529 26.70 -19.31 16.85
N THR A 530 26.41 -20.21 17.80
CA THR A 530 25.57 -19.88 18.97
C THR A 530 26.26 -18.84 19.85
N HIS A 531 27.56 -18.96 20.13
CA HIS A 531 28.33 -17.95 20.87
C HIS A 531 28.33 -16.58 20.17
N LYS A 532 28.49 -16.55 18.85
CA LYS A 532 28.40 -15.32 18.06
C LYS A 532 27.01 -14.68 18.16
N THR A 533 25.94 -15.50 18.13
CA THR A 533 24.56 -15.04 18.33
C THR A 533 24.34 -14.48 19.74
N ALA A 534 24.91 -15.12 20.77
CA ALA A 534 24.89 -14.61 22.15
C ALA A 534 25.64 -13.27 22.28
N GLY A 535 26.77 -13.10 21.59
CA GLY A 535 27.50 -11.82 21.53
C GLY A 535 26.68 -10.70 20.87
N ILE A 536 25.95 -11.00 19.79
CA ILE A 536 25.01 -10.05 19.17
C ILE A 536 23.86 -9.72 20.12
N PHE A 537 23.31 -10.72 20.81
CA PHE A 537 22.24 -10.52 21.78
C PHE A 537 22.70 -9.62 22.94
N ARG A 538 23.87 -9.91 23.52
CA ARG A 538 24.54 -9.06 24.52
C ARG A 538 24.66 -7.61 24.04
N ARG A 539 25.13 -7.41 22.79
CA ARG A 539 25.23 -6.06 22.19
C ARG A 539 23.87 -5.37 22.14
N TYR A 540 22.81 -6.07 21.70
CA TYR A 540 21.47 -5.47 21.65
C TYR A 540 20.89 -5.18 23.03
N LEU A 541 21.12 -6.05 24.02
CA LEU A 541 20.73 -5.79 25.40
C LEU A 541 21.41 -4.54 25.95
N ALA A 542 22.71 -4.35 25.69
CA ALA A 542 23.40 -3.11 26.05
C ALA A 542 22.79 -1.89 25.34
N LEU A 543 22.58 -1.97 24.03
CA LEU A 543 22.10 -0.85 23.20
C LEU A 543 20.64 -0.43 23.47
N PHE A 544 19.76 -1.38 23.79
CA PHE A 544 18.32 -1.13 23.87
C PHE A 544 17.74 -1.34 25.26
N ALA A 545 18.30 -2.26 26.06
CA ALA A 545 17.83 -2.52 27.42
C ALA A 545 18.70 -1.84 28.51
N GLY A 546 19.92 -1.42 28.17
CA GLY A 546 20.90 -0.86 29.10
C GLY A 546 21.56 -1.89 30.03
N ALA A 547 21.48 -3.18 29.68
CA ALA A 547 22.01 -4.30 30.47
C ALA A 547 23.49 -4.56 30.16
N ALA A 548 24.28 -4.76 31.21
CA ALA A 548 25.69 -5.17 31.13
C ALA A 548 25.80 -6.70 31.31
N ALA A 549 25.23 -7.45 30.36
CA ALA A 549 25.17 -8.90 30.44
C ALA A 549 26.51 -9.57 30.06
N GLU A 550 26.85 -10.66 30.72
CA GLU A 550 27.97 -11.54 30.40
C GLU A 550 27.46 -12.87 29.86
N ILE A 551 28.28 -13.54 29.03
CA ILE A 551 27.97 -14.89 28.53
C ILE A 551 28.58 -15.87 29.54
N SER A 552 27.77 -16.78 30.09
CA SER A 552 28.22 -17.73 31.11
C SER A 552 27.64 -19.13 30.91
N GLY A 553 28.22 -20.12 31.58
CA GLY A 553 27.72 -21.51 31.62
C GLY A 553 26.67 -21.76 32.71
N ASN A 554 26.16 -20.72 33.38
CA ASN A 554 25.19 -20.86 34.47
C ASN A 554 23.77 -21.08 33.92
N GLU A 555 23.23 -22.28 34.08
CA GLU A 555 21.87 -22.63 33.61
C GLU A 555 20.74 -21.82 34.27
N ASN A 556 21.00 -21.24 35.45
CA ASN A 556 20.07 -20.36 36.17
C ASN A 556 20.17 -18.88 35.72
N ALA A 557 20.83 -18.60 34.59
CA ALA A 557 20.92 -17.25 34.03
C ALA A 557 19.54 -16.65 33.71
N GLU A 558 19.44 -15.32 33.75
CA GLU A 558 18.19 -14.61 33.44
C GLU A 558 17.83 -14.72 31.95
N ALA A 559 18.82 -14.96 31.08
CA ALA A 559 18.63 -15.24 29.68
C ALA A 559 19.26 -16.59 29.28
N VAL A 560 18.51 -17.40 28.53
CA VAL A 560 18.94 -18.74 28.09
C VAL A 560 18.82 -18.83 26.58
N LEU A 561 19.93 -19.13 25.88
CA LEU A 561 19.96 -19.35 24.44
C LEU A 561 20.26 -20.82 24.13
N LYS A 562 19.40 -21.48 23.36
CA LYS A 562 19.54 -22.90 22.99
C LYS A 562 19.23 -23.14 21.51
N VAL A 563 19.96 -24.07 20.89
CA VAL A 563 19.58 -24.68 19.61
C VAL A 563 19.08 -26.09 19.89
N ASP A 564 17.91 -26.43 19.36
CA ASP A 564 17.29 -27.75 19.51
C ASP A 564 16.75 -28.23 18.15
N PRO A 565 17.48 -29.10 17.44
CA PRO A 565 17.03 -29.68 16.17
C PRO A 565 15.68 -30.41 16.26
N ALA A 566 15.34 -30.95 17.43
CA ALA A 566 14.08 -31.66 17.69
C ALA A 566 12.89 -30.72 17.95
N LEU A 567 13.12 -29.41 18.03
CA LEU A 567 12.06 -28.43 18.25
C LEU A 567 10.97 -28.55 17.17
N ALA A 568 9.72 -28.68 17.62
CA ALA A 568 8.53 -28.94 16.79
C ALA A 568 8.05 -27.70 15.99
N VAL A 569 8.96 -27.12 15.21
CA VAL A 569 8.73 -26.02 14.25
C VAL A 569 9.46 -26.32 12.94
N LYS A 570 9.28 -25.51 11.90
CA LYS A 570 10.05 -25.62 10.65
C LYS A 570 11.48 -25.09 10.83
N SER A 571 12.36 -25.34 9.85
CA SER A 571 13.70 -24.72 9.80
C SER A 571 13.60 -23.19 9.89
N GLU A 572 14.61 -22.55 10.46
CA GLU A 572 14.64 -21.13 10.83
C GLU A 572 13.58 -20.73 11.87
N GLY A 573 12.87 -21.71 12.44
CA GLY A 573 11.84 -21.52 13.46
C GLY A 573 12.40 -21.43 14.87
N TYR A 574 11.63 -20.83 15.76
CA TYR A 574 12.01 -20.65 17.16
C TYR A 574 10.82 -20.58 18.11
N THR A 575 11.12 -20.74 19.39
CA THR A 575 10.23 -20.43 20.51
C THR A 575 10.87 -19.44 21.47
N ILE A 576 10.05 -18.59 22.09
CA ILE A 576 10.48 -17.69 23.17
C ILE A 576 9.53 -17.91 24.33
N ASN A 577 10.08 -18.18 25.52
CA ASN A 577 9.33 -18.22 26.77
C ASN A 577 9.87 -17.10 27.67
N VAL A 578 9.02 -16.13 27.99
CA VAL A 578 9.34 -15.03 28.90
C VAL A 578 8.51 -15.22 30.17
N SER A 579 9.20 -15.44 31.28
CA SER A 579 8.65 -15.46 32.65
C SER A 579 9.19 -14.26 33.43
N PRO A 580 8.68 -13.94 34.63
CA PRO A 580 9.22 -12.84 35.42
C PRO A 580 10.70 -13.00 35.80
N GLN A 581 11.21 -14.23 35.87
CA GLN A 581 12.58 -14.56 36.29
C GLN A 581 13.54 -14.80 35.11
N GLN A 582 13.05 -15.32 33.99
CA GLN A 582 13.90 -15.78 32.90
C GLN A 582 13.25 -15.60 31.52
N VAL A 583 14.08 -15.23 30.54
CA VAL A 583 13.78 -15.37 29.11
C VAL A 583 14.57 -16.55 28.52
N GLN A 584 13.86 -17.52 27.95
CA GLN A 584 14.44 -18.61 27.18
C GLN A 584 14.10 -18.45 25.70
N ILE A 585 15.13 -18.45 24.85
CA ILE A 585 15.02 -18.44 23.39
C ILE A 585 15.61 -19.74 22.87
N THR A 586 14.77 -20.53 22.18
CA THR A 586 15.19 -21.80 21.58
C THR A 586 14.92 -21.78 20.09
N GLY A 587 15.98 -21.86 19.28
CA GLY A 587 15.90 -22.02 17.84
C GLY A 587 15.91 -23.49 17.44
N LYS A 588 15.24 -23.85 16.35
CA LYS A 588 15.39 -25.19 15.75
C LYS A 588 16.79 -25.41 15.19
N ASP A 589 17.34 -24.35 14.63
CA ASP A 589 18.67 -24.26 14.07
C ASP A 589 19.29 -22.91 14.47
N GLU A 590 20.54 -22.71 14.07
CA GLU A 590 21.31 -21.50 14.37
C GLU A 590 20.61 -20.22 13.86
N ALA A 591 19.96 -20.27 12.69
CA ALA A 591 19.21 -19.15 12.13
C ALA A 591 17.95 -18.85 12.96
N GLY A 592 17.22 -19.91 13.37
CA GLY A 592 16.07 -19.81 14.24
C GLY A 592 16.40 -19.13 15.58
N LEU A 593 17.52 -19.49 16.20
CA LEU A 593 17.96 -18.88 17.47
C LEU A 593 18.17 -17.37 17.31
N TYR A 594 18.86 -16.97 16.24
CA TYR A 594 19.06 -15.56 15.91
C TYR A 594 17.75 -14.81 15.63
N TYR A 595 16.81 -15.41 14.90
CA TYR A 595 15.49 -14.78 14.66
C TYR A 595 14.62 -14.67 15.92
N GLY A 596 14.79 -15.59 16.87
CA GLY A 596 14.24 -15.49 18.22
C GLY A 596 14.80 -14.28 18.98
N VAL A 597 16.13 -14.09 18.94
CA VAL A 597 16.80 -12.90 19.50
C VAL A 597 16.25 -11.61 18.90
N GLN A 598 16.12 -11.53 17.56
CA GLN A 598 15.54 -10.35 16.89
C GLN A 598 14.13 -10.02 17.40
N THR A 599 13.30 -11.05 17.62
CA THR A 599 11.93 -10.88 18.10
C THR A 599 11.88 -10.38 19.54
N PHE A 600 12.72 -10.93 20.43
CA PHE A 600 12.81 -10.44 21.80
C PHE A 600 13.29 -8.98 21.85
N ILE A 601 14.28 -8.60 21.03
CA ILE A 601 14.75 -7.22 20.95
C ILE A 601 13.67 -6.27 20.40
N GLN A 602 12.82 -6.71 19.47
CA GLN A 602 11.62 -5.92 19.10
C GLN A 602 10.74 -5.66 20.32
N MET A 603 10.50 -6.66 21.18
CA MET A 603 9.71 -6.47 22.41
C MET A 603 10.34 -5.47 23.38
N VAL A 604 11.68 -5.47 23.51
CA VAL A 604 12.42 -4.48 24.32
C VAL A 604 12.22 -3.07 23.76
N LYS A 605 12.18 -2.91 22.44
CA LYS A 605 12.04 -1.61 21.77
C LYS A 605 10.59 -1.10 21.68
N MET A 606 9.60 -2.00 21.72
CA MET A 606 8.17 -1.69 21.52
C MET A 606 7.63 -0.54 22.37
N PRO A 607 8.01 -0.36 23.65
CA PRO A 607 7.57 0.79 24.43
C PRO A 607 7.97 2.15 23.85
N MET A 608 8.95 2.20 22.94
CA MET A 608 9.54 3.43 22.37
C MET A 608 9.94 4.45 23.45
N LYS A 609 10.36 3.94 24.60
CA LYS A 609 10.81 4.69 25.77
C LYS A 609 11.90 3.87 26.45
N ARG A 610 13.03 4.50 26.77
CA ARG A 610 14.07 3.89 27.60
C ARG A 610 13.70 4.13 29.07
N THR A 611 13.25 3.09 29.74
CA THR A 611 12.93 3.14 31.18
C THR A 611 13.95 2.35 31.98
N VAL A 612 14.02 2.63 33.28
CA VAL A 612 14.80 1.80 34.21
C VAL A 612 14.35 0.33 34.07
N ASN A 613 15.31 -0.59 34.01
CA ASN A 613 15.12 -2.04 33.88
C ASN A 613 14.45 -2.57 32.61
N SER A 614 14.02 -1.72 31.66
CA SER A 614 13.45 -2.12 30.35
C SER A 614 12.42 -3.27 30.42
N PRO A 615 11.21 -3.02 30.96
CA PRO A 615 10.21 -4.05 31.20
C PRO A 615 9.64 -4.63 29.91
N VAL A 616 9.56 -5.95 29.85
CA VAL A 616 9.03 -6.75 28.73
C VAL A 616 7.87 -7.61 29.23
N PRO A 617 6.68 -7.60 28.59
CA PRO A 617 5.57 -8.47 28.99
C PRO A 617 5.93 -9.96 28.92
N CYS A 618 5.57 -10.72 29.94
CA CYS A 618 5.70 -12.18 29.92
C CYS A 618 4.84 -12.77 28.81
N CYS A 619 5.35 -13.81 28.13
CA CYS A 619 4.68 -14.43 26.98
C CYS A 619 5.29 -15.77 26.58
N ARG A 620 4.59 -16.47 25.70
CA ARG A 620 5.11 -17.58 24.91
C ARG A 620 4.90 -17.31 23.43
N ILE A 621 5.97 -17.44 22.65
CA ILE A 621 5.99 -17.23 21.19
C ILE A 621 6.42 -18.53 20.52
N THR A 622 5.79 -18.84 19.40
CA THR A 622 6.24 -19.88 18.46
C THR A 622 6.11 -19.31 17.06
N ASP A 623 7.21 -19.31 16.30
CA ASP A 623 7.24 -18.66 15.00
C ASP A 623 8.25 -19.33 14.06
N TYR A 624 8.05 -19.18 12.75
CA TYR A 624 8.90 -19.74 11.69
C TYR A 624 8.53 -19.12 10.33
N PRO A 625 9.43 -19.05 9.34
CA PRO A 625 9.07 -18.56 8.01
C PRO A 625 8.25 -19.58 7.21
N ASP A 626 7.41 -19.10 6.30
CA ASP A 626 6.75 -19.93 5.29
C ASP A 626 7.67 -20.21 4.09
N LEU A 627 8.49 -19.23 3.67
CA LEU A 627 9.49 -19.39 2.62
C LEU A 627 10.93 -19.36 3.16
N PRO A 628 11.81 -20.27 2.67
CA PRO A 628 13.21 -20.34 3.08
C PRO A 628 14.07 -19.22 2.48
N VAL A 629 13.62 -18.58 1.38
CA VAL A 629 14.38 -17.51 0.71
C VAL A 629 13.61 -16.20 0.78
N ARG A 630 14.15 -15.22 1.52
CA ARG A 630 13.51 -13.94 1.83
C ARG A 630 14.46 -12.80 1.47
N ILE A 631 14.12 -12.04 0.43
CA ILE A 631 15.11 -11.27 -0.33
C ILE A 631 14.96 -9.76 -0.08
N ALA A 632 16.03 -9.15 0.40
CA ALA A 632 16.27 -7.72 0.32
C ALA A 632 17.05 -7.43 -0.97
N TYR A 633 16.50 -6.69 -1.93
CA TYR A 633 17.29 -6.20 -3.06
C TYR A 633 17.58 -4.72 -2.85
N LEU A 634 18.84 -4.32 -2.80
CA LEU A 634 19.26 -2.94 -2.66
C LEU A 634 19.91 -2.42 -3.96
N TRP A 635 19.23 -1.49 -4.62
CA TRP A 635 19.82 -0.64 -5.64
C TRP A 635 20.67 0.42 -4.94
N HIS A 636 21.92 0.09 -4.68
CA HIS A 636 22.89 1.04 -4.15
C HIS A 636 23.02 2.24 -5.11
N PRO A 637 23.22 3.46 -4.58
CA PRO A 637 23.40 4.65 -5.41
C PRO A 637 24.48 4.44 -6.49
N ARG A 638 24.18 4.92 -7.70
CA ARG A 638 25.08 4.80 -8.86
C ARG A 638 26.15 5.89 -8.81
N SER A 639 27.19 5.75 -9.63
CA SER A 639 28.15 6.83 -9.90
C SER A 639 27.46 8.13 -10.33
N VAL A 640 28.09 9.26 -10.00
CA VAL A 640 27.56 10.60 -10.26
C VAL A 640 27.64 10.96 -11.75
N PRO A 641 26.55 11.42 -12.39
CA PRO A 641 26.61 11.91 -13.77
C PRO A 641 27.41 13.21 -13.86
N GLY A 642 28.19 13.36 -14.93
CA GLY A 642 28.82 14.65 -15.27
C GLY A 642 30.09 15.02 -14.49
N GLY A 643 30.67 14.10 -13.70
CA GLY A 643 31.96 14.34 -13.03
C GLY A 643 31.89 14.91 -11.62
N ALA A 644 30.70 15.10 -11.05
CA ALA A 644 30.56 15.49 -9.64
C ALA A 644 30.97 14.34 -8.69
N GLU A 645 31.32 14.67 -7.45
CA GLU A 645 31.69 13.72 -6.40
C GLU A 645 30.48 13.38 -5.51
N VAL A 646 30.53 12.23 -4.83
CA VAL A 646 29.55 11.87 -3.80
C VAL A 646 29.74 12.81 -2.62
N ALA A 647 28.79 13.72 -2.37
CA ALA A 647 28.91 14.73 -1.32
C ALA A 647 28.72 14.16 0.10
N GLU A 648 28.15 12.97 0.23
CA GLU A 648 27.96 12.31 1.52
C GLU A 648 28.28 10.81 1.41
N GLY A 649 29.45 10.44 1.93
CA GLY A 649 29.92 9.07 1.95
C GLY A 649 28.93 8.11 2.64
N THR A 650 28.54 7.08 1.91
CA THR A 650 27.88 5.90 2.47
C THR A 650 28.97 4.92 2.85
N ASP A 651 29.54 5.08 4.03
CA ASP A 651 30.61 4.21 4.52
C ASP A 651 30.09 2.81 4.89
N VAL A 652 31.01 1.87 5.09
CA VAL A 652 30.69 0.49 5.50
C VAL A 652 29.84 0.46 6.78
N LYS A 653 30.10 1.37 7.74
CA LYS A 653 29.34 1.45 8.99
C LYS A 653 27.87 1.77 8.76
N TYR A 654 27.58 2.77 7.93
CA TYR A 654 26.21 3.13 7.55
C TYR A 654 25.52 1.99 6.80
N ILE A 655 26.20 1.37 5.82
CA ILE A 655 25.65 0.24 5.06
C ILE A 655 25.28 -0.92 5.99
N CYS A 656 26.19 -1.32 6.88
CA CYS A 656 25.96 -2.41 7.84
C CYS A 656 24.82 -2.05 8.82
N SER A 657 24.80 -0.82 9.34
CA SER A 657 23.71 -0.36 10.22
C SER A 657 22.35 -0.38 9.51
N PHE A 658 22.30 0.02 8.24
CA PHE A 658 21.08 -0.03 7.44
C PHE A 658 20.60 -1.47 7.21
N ILE A 659 21.50 -2.37 6.84
CA ILE A 659 21.21 -3.80 6.65
C ILE A 659 20.73 -4.41 7.97
N GLU A 660 21.39 -4.13 9.08
CA GLU A 660 21.00 -4.63 10.40
C GLU A 660 19.59 -4.21 10.77
N ARG A 661 19.31 -2.90 10.65
CA ARG A 661 18.02 -2.34 11.03
C ARG A 661 16.90 -2.84 10.12
N PHE A 662 17.06 -2.81 8.79
CA PHE A 662 15.92 -2.98 7.89
C PHE A 662 15.84 -4.32 7.19
N ALA A 663 16.94 -5.05 7.04
CA ALA A 663 16.95 -6.40 6.49
C ALA A 663 17.00 -7.45 7.60
N ALA A 664 18.01 -7.38 8.48
CA ALA A 664 18.28 -8.41 9.47
C ALA A 664 17.21 -8.45 10.58
N ALA A 665 16.83 -7.31 11.15
CA ALA A 665 15.76 -7.23 12.15
C ALA A 665 14.37 -7.57 11.57
N ASN A 666 14.22 -7.47 10.24
CA ASN A 666 13.03 -7.90 9.49
C ASN A 666 13.14 -9.37 9.01
N LYS A 667 14.18 -10.10 9.43
CA LYS A 667 14.42 -11.52 9.14
C LYS A 667 14.50 -11.86 7.64
N LEU A 668 14.90 -10.90 6.80
CA LEU A 668 15.34 -11.17 5.43
C LEU A 668 16.69 -11.89 5.48
N ASN A 669 16.93 -12.86 4.60
CA ASN A 669 18.10 -13.74 4.67
C ASN A 669 18.94 -13.79 3.38
N LYS A 670 18.52 -13.07 2.33
CA LYS A 670 19.34 -12.78 1.14
C LYS A 670 19.40 -11.28 0.90
N LEU A 671 20.57 -10.78 0.52
CA LEU A 671 20.77 -9.40 0.09
C LEU A 671 21.32 -9.36 -1.34
N VAL A 672 20.46 -9.03 -2.32
CA VAL A 672 20.95 -8.69 -3.66
C VAL A 672 21.49 -7.27 -3.62
N LEU A 673 22.80 -7.11 -3.82
CA LEU A 673 23.46 -5.82 -3.73
C LEU A 673 24.00 -5.43 -5.11
N ARG A 674 23.37 -4.44 -5.74
CA ARG A 674 23.90 -3.85 -6.98
C ARG A 674 24.98 -2.84 -6.65
N ILE A 675 26.23 -3.12 -7.00
CA ILE A 675 27.40 -2.29 -6.65
C ILE A 675 28.28 -1.91 -7.85
N ASP A 676 27.92 -2.37 -9.04
CA ASP A 676 28.64 -2.24 -10.31
C ASP A 676 29.14 -0.82 -10.64
N LYS A 677 28.44 0.23 -10.20
CA LYS A 677 28.82 1.63 -10.47
C LYS A 677 29.46 2.37 -9.29
N SER A 678 29.48 1.77 -8.09
CA SER A 678 30.06 2.38 -6.88
C SER A 678 31.37 1.70 -6.44
N LEU A 679 31.64 0.49 -6.93
CA LEU A 679 32.80 -0.32 -6.55
C LEU A 679 34.04 0.01 -7.40
N LEU A 680 35.20 0.08 -6.77
CA LEU A 680 36.51 0.27 -7.39
C LEU A 680 37.29 -1.06 -7.40
N PHE A 681 37.71 -1.50 -8.60
CA PHE A 681 38.54 -2.68 -8.79
C PHE A 681 40.02 -2.25 -8.85
N GLU A 682 40.69 -2.19 -7.71
CA GLU A 682 42.03 -1.59 -7.59
C GLU A 682 43.13 -2.38 -8.30
N SER A 683 42.94 -3.69 -8.44
CA SER A 683 43.73 -4.64 -9.24
C SER A 683 43.76 -4.31 -10.74
N HIS A 684 42.82 -3.52 -11.24
CA HIS A 684 42.66 -3.19 -12.66
C HIS A 684 42.97 -1.70 -12.91
N PRO A 685 44.16 -1.34 -13.46
CA PRO A 685 44.60 0.05 -13.58
C PRO A 685 43.61 1.03 -14.26
N SER A 686 42.82 0.55 -15.23
CA SER A 686 41.79 1.36 -15.90
C SER A 686 40.68 1.87 -14.97
N PHE A 687 40.37 1.13 -13.89
CA PHE A 687 39.37 1.54 -12.90
C PHE A 687 39.85 2.69 -12.02
N LEU A 688 41.17 2.82 -11.77
CA LEU A 688 41.75 3.84 -10.90
C LEU A 688 41.48 5.27 -11.39
N LYS A 689 41.32 5.44 -12.72
CA LYS A 689 40.91 6.72 -13.34
C LYS A 689 39.53 7.20 -12.84
N PHE A 690 38.71 6.31 -12.30
CA PHE A 690 37.35 6.57 -11.84
C PHE A 690 37.19 6.56 -10.31
N LYS A 691 38.28 6.61 -9.54
CA LYS A 691 38.27 6.61 -8.06
C LYS A 691 37.38 7.71 -7.43
N HIS A 692 37.27 8.86 -8.08
CA HIS A 692 36.42 9.98 -7.64
C HIS A 692 34.91 9.70 -7.82
N LYS A 693 34.54 8.68 -8.61
CA LYS A 693 33.15 8.26 -8.88
C LYS A 693 32.76 6.94 -8.21
N ARG A 694 33.74 6.20 -7.69
CA ARG A 694 33.63 4.83 -7.16
C ARG A 694 34.35 4.77 -5.81
N TYR A 695 33.60 4.71 -4.73
CA TYR A 695 34.08 4.93 -3.36
C TYR A 695 34.08 3.69 -2.48
N LEU A 696 33.59 2.55 -2.97
CA LEU A 696 33.67 1.26 -2.25
C LEU A 696 34.83 0.45 -2.81
N THR A 697 35.63 -0.16 -1.93
CA THR A 697 36.71 -1.09 -2.26
C THR A 697 36.25 -2.55 -2.14
N MET A 698 37.08 -3.51 -2.58
CA MET A 698 36.83 -4.93 -2.30
C MET A 698 36.90 -5.26 -0.81
N SER A 699 37.75 -4.56 -0.05
CA SER A 699 37.83 -4.70 1.40
C SER A 699 36.53 -4.28 2.07
N ASP A 700 35.94 -3.16 1.62
CA ASP A 700 34.63 -2.71 2.09
C ASP A 700 33.54 -3.74 1.81
N LEU A 701 33.52 -4.29 0.60
CA LEU A 701 32.57 -5.32 0.20
C LEU A 701 32.73 -6.60 1.05
N LYS A 702 33.97 -7.02 1.33
CA LYS A 702 34.28 -8.15 2.21
C LYS A 702 33.80 -7.89 3.63
N ALA A 703 34.01 -6.69 4.17
CA ALA A 703 33.51 -6.29 5.48
C ALA A 703 31.96 -6.35 5.53
N VAL A 704 31.28 -5.82 4.51
CA VAL A 704 29.82 -5.90 4.39
C VAL A 704 29.34 -7.36 4.26
N SER A 705 30.02 -8.21 3.49
CA SER A 705 29.68 -9.62 3.35
C SER A 705 29.83 -10.37 4.68
N ASN A 706 30.94 -10.17 5.39
CA ASN A 706 31.18 -10.76 6.71
C ASN A 706 30.10 -10.35 7.70
N PHE A 707 29.75 -9.06 7.71
CA PHE A 707 28.65 -8.56 8.52
C PHE A 707 27.32 -9.24 8.17
N CYS A 708 27.00 -9.37 6.88
CA CYS A 708 25.78 -10.06 6.46
C CYS A 708 25.76 -11.52 6.94
N ARG A 709 26.86 -12.26 6.80
CA ARG A 709 27.00 -13.65 7.27
C ARG A 709 26.81 -13.79 8.77
N ASP A 710 27.39 -12.86 9.55
CA ASP A 710 27.20 -12.77 11.01
C ASP A 710 25.73 -12.57 11.43
N HIS A 711 24.88 -12.11 10.50
CA HIS A 711 23.47 -11.81 10.70
C HIS A 711 22.54 -12.74 9.90
N PHE A 712 23.02 -13.91 9.44
CA PHE A 712 22.29 -14.87 8.61
C PHE A 712 21.72 -14.29 7.30
N ILE A 713 22.45 -13.34 6.72
CA ILE A 713 22.17 -12.78 5.40
C ILE A 713 23.25 -13.25 4.44
N GLU A 714 22.85 -13.92 3.37
CA GLU A 714 23.76 -14.22 2.26
C GLU A 714 23.72 -13.07 1.25
N ILE A 715 24.90 -12.53 0.93
CA ILE A 715 25.03 -11.50 -0.09
C ILE A 715 25.01 -12.14 -1.49
N ILE A 716 24.33 -11.47 -2.42
CA ILE A 716 24.24 -11.84 -3.83
C ILE A 716 24.73 -10.62 -4.62
N PRO A 717 26.01 -10.61 -5.06
CA PRO A 717 26.53 -9.53 -5.88
C PRO A 717 25.76 -9.44 -7.19
N LYS A 718 25.24 -8.26 -7.52
CA LYS A 718 24.77 -7.95 -8.88
C LYS A 718 25.81 -7.11 -9.61
N PHE A 719 26.37 -7.69 -10.66
CA PHE A 719 27.30 -7.02 -11.56
C PHE A 719 26.81 -7.21 -13.01
N PRO A 720 26.04 -6.25 -13.55
CA PRO A 720 25.43 -6.39 -14.87
C PRO A 720 26.46 -6.65 -15.97
N GLY A 721 26.19 -7.63 -16.83
CA GLY A 721 27.00 -7.96 -18.00
C GLY A 721 26.17 -7.95 -19.27
N GLY A 722 26.72 -7.37 -20.34
CA GLY A 722 26.02 -7.17 -21.60
C GLY A 722 24.99 -6.06 -21.48
N GLY A 723 23.82 -6.32 -20.88
CA GLY A 723 22.79 -5.31 -20.60
C GLY A 723 23.06 -4.54 -19.31
N HIS A 724 22.79 -3.22 -19.30
CA HIS A 724 23.06 -2.31 -18.17
C HIS A 724 24.51 -2.29 -17.70
N ASP A 725 25.42 -2.74 -18.56
CA ASP A 725 26.81 -2.98 -18.24
C ASP A 725 27.52 -1.70 -17.80
N ALA A 726 28.26 -1.78 -16.70
CA ALA A 726 29.05 -0.65 -16.19
C ALA A 726 30.46 -0.60 -16.79
N LEU A 727 30.94 -1.68 -17.41
CA LEU A 727 32.26 -1.74 -18.05
C LEU A 727 32.32 -0.84 -19.28
N ILE A 728 31.22 -0.64 -20.01
CA ILE A 728 31.19 0.27 -21.17
C ILE A 728 31.42 1.75 -20.80
N ASP A 729 31.28 2.11 -19.52
CA ASP A 729 31.62 3.45 -19.02
C ASP A 729 33.15 3.61 -18.82
N ILE A 730 33.87 2.48 -18.70
CA ILE A 730 35.32 2.40 -18.43
C ILE A 730 36.10 2.06 -19.71
N PHE A 731 35.54 1.14 -20.51
CA PHE A 731 36.05 0.62 -21.77
C PHE A 731 34.99 0.91 -22.86
N PRO A 732 34.93 2.13 -23.43
CA PRO A 732 33.95 2.49 -24.44
C PRO A 732 33.94 1.55 -25.67
N GLU A 733 35.09 0.94 -25.99
CA GLU A 733 35.27 -0.07 -27.04
C GLU A 733 34.47 -1.35 -26.82
N PHE A 734 34.08 -1.64 -25.56
CA PHE A 734 33.20 -2.76 -25.25
C PHE A 734 31.73 -2.48 -25.58
N ARG A 735 31.37 -1.32 -26.14
CA ARG A 735 29.98 -1.03 -26.50
C ARG A 735 29.57 -1.75 -27.79
N GLU A 736 28.37 -2.33 -27.80
CA GLU A 736 27.76 -2.88 -29.02
C GLU A 736 27.25 -1.73 -29.89
N GLY A 737 28.03 -1.30 -30.90
CA GLY A 737 27.64 -0.26 -31.85
C GLY A 737 26.99 0.97 -31.19
N ASP A 738 25.80 1.35 -31.68
CA ASP A 738 25.03 2.50 -31.16
C ASP A 738 24.13 2.20 -29.95
N TRP A 739 24.22 0.98 -29.38
CA TRP A 739 23.42 0.61 -28.23
C TRP A 739 23.91 1.32 -26.97
N ARG A 740 23.04 2.13 -26.36
CA ARG A 740 23.43 3.01 -25.25
C ARG A 740 23.90 2.26 -24.00
N ALA A 741 23.36 1.08 -23.75
CA ALA A 741 23.53 0.34 -22.49
C ALA A 741 23.78 -1.16 -22.72
N THR A 742 24.30 -1.52 -23.90
CA THR A 742 24.59 -2.92 -24.25
C THR A 742 26.04 -3.07 -24.68
N ALA A 743 26.75 -4.02 -24.07
CA ALA A 743 28.13 -4.35 -24.39
C ALA A 743 28.21 -5.35 -25.55
N ASN A 744 29.26 -5.24 -26.35
CA ASN A 744 29.67 -6.22 -27.34
C ASN A 744 30.37 -7.38 -26.63
N VAL A 745 29.58 -8.38 -26.23
CA VAL A 745 30.09 -9.54 -25.50
C VAL A 745 31.00 -10.46 -26.34
N THR A 746 31.06 -10.24 -27.66
CA THR A 746 31.97 -10.95 -28.58
C THR A 746 33.31 -10.26 -28.77
N HIS A 747 33.53 -9.08 -28.17
CA HIS A 747 34.84 -8.44 -28.19
C HIS A 747 35.88 -9.35 -27.49
N PRO A 748 37.07 -9.60 -28.07
CA PRO A 748 38.02 -10.59 -27.56
C PRO A 748 38.40 -10.42 -26.07
N GLU A 749 38.59 -9.18 -25.63
CA GLU A 749 38.96 -8.88 -24.23
C GLU A 749 37.77 -8.74 -23.26
N TYR A 750 36.53 -8.70 -23.75
CA TYR A 750 35.37 -8.39 -22.91
C TYR A 750 35.13 -9.48 -21.87
N MET A 751 34.99 -10.74 -22.30
CA MET A 751 34.68 -11.84 -21.37
C MET A 751 35.82 -12.08 -20.37
N LYS A 752 37.07 -11.94 -20.81
CA LYS A 752 38.24 -12.02 -19.93
C LYS A 752 38.21 -10.94 -18.84
N THR A 753 37.91 -9.70 -19.21
CA THR A 753 37.79 -8.59 -18.27
C THR A 753 36.61 -8.78 -17.31
N TYR A 754 35.45 -9.15 -17.85
CA TYR A 754 34.24 -9.39 -17.06
C TYR A 754 34.46 -10.52 -16.03
N LEU A 755 35.01 -11.66 -16.45
CA LEU A 755 35.27 -12.79 -15.56
C LEU A 755 36.34 -12.49 -14.50
N ALA A 756 37.34 -11.67 -14.80
CA ALA A 756 38.31 -11.21 -13.80
C ALA A 756 37.62 -10.37 -12.71
N CYS A 757 36.77 -9.42 -13.10
CA CYS A 757 35.95 -8.67 -12.13
C CYS A 757 35.00 -9.59 -11.35
N VAL A 758 34.38 -10.58 -11.99
CA VAL A 758 33.53 -11.57 -11.30
C VAL A 758 34.35 -12.33 -10.26
N GLN A 759 35.57 -12.79 -10.59
CA GLN A 759 36.42 -13.53 -9.67
C GLN A 759 36.67 -12.74 -8.37
N GLU A 760 37.05 -11.47 -8.46
CA GLU A 760 37.26 -10.63 -7.27
C GLU A 760 35.99 -10.46 -6.43
N LEU A 761 34.83 -10.35 -7.06
CA LEU A 761 33.55 -10.28 -6.36
C LEU A 761 33.26 -11.59 -5.63
N LEU A 762 33.53 -12.75 -6.24
CA LEU A 762 33.38 -14.05 -5.60
C LEU A 762 34.33 -14.17 -4.41
N ASP A 763 35.60 -13.77 -4.55
CA ASP A 763 36.60 -13.85 -3.49
C ASP A 763 36.29 -12.91 -2.31
N ALA A 764 35.83 -11.69 -2.60
CA ALA A 764 35.45 -10.72 -1.58
C ALA A 764 34.20 -11.15 -0.81
N THR A 765 33.24 -11.80 -1.48
CA THR A 765 31.93 -12.07 -0.89
C THR A 765 31.71 -13.49 -0.42
N ASN A 766 32.41 -14.47 -1.01
CA ASN A 766 32.14 -15.90 -0.88
C ASN A 766 30.64 -16.23 -1.04
N CYS A 767 29.99 -15.59 -2.03
CA CYS A 767 28.57 -15.77 -2.29
C CYS A 767 28.28 -17.15 -2.88
N LYS A 768 27.07 -17.68 -2.65
CA LYS A 768 26.62 -18.95 -3.30
C LYS A 768 25.75 -18.69 -4.53
N VAL A 769 25.33 -17.45 -4.70
CA VAL A 769 24.58 -16.99 -5.87
C VAL A 769 25.22 -15.70 -6.39
N PHE A 770 25.41 -15.63 -7.69
CA PHE A 770 25.83 -14.44 -8.43
C PHE A 770 24.79 -14.09 -9.49
N THR A 771 24.59 -12.79 -9.77
CA THR A 771 23.68 -12.37 -10.84
C THR A 771 24.33 -11.37 -11.80
N PRO A 772 24.37 -11.69 -13.12
CA PRO A 772 24.67 -10.71 -14.15
C PRO A 772 23.50 -9.76 -14.42
N GLY A 773 22.39 -9.85 -13.66
CA GLY A 773 21.11 -9.30 -14.07
C GLY A 773 20.58 -10.06 -15.28
N GLY A 774 21.08 -9.75 -16.48
CA GLY A 774 20.56 -10.29 -17.74
C GLY A 774 19.24 -9.66 -18.15
N ASP A 775 18.94 -8.45 -17.66
CA ASP A 775 17.74 -7.68 -18.01
C ASP A 775 17.97 -6.66 -19.14
N GLU A 776 16.91 -6.38 -19.91
CA GLU A 776 16.83 -5.26 -20.88
C GLU A 776 17.95 -5.19 -21.94
N TRP A 777 18.49 -6.33 -22.38
CA TRP A 777 19.39 -6.34 -23.54
C TRP A 777 18.65 -5.80 -24.76
N TYR A 778 19.29 -4.90 -25.51
CA TYR A 778 18.74 -4.28 -26.72
C TYR A 778 17.44 -3.48 -26.54
N PHE A 779 17.20 -2.90 -25.35
CA PHE A 779 15.95 -2.17 -25.05
C PHE A 779 15.88 -0.72 -25.60
N LYS A 780 17.02 -0.03 -25.85
CA LYS A 780 17.03 1.40 -26.28
C LYS A 780 18.08 1.73 -27.35
N LYS A 781 17.66 1.83 -28.62
CA LYS A 781 18.47 2.34 -29.76
C LYS A 781 18.57 3.88 -29.77
N ARG A 782 19.60 4.42 -30.43
CA ARG A 782 19.68 5.85 -30.81
C ARG A 782 18.96 6.16 -32.14
N THR A 783 18.83 5.19 -33.05
CA THR A 783 18.29 5.39 -34.41
C THR A 783 17.51 4.15 -34.87
N PRO A 784 16.36 4.26 -35.59
CA PRO A 784 15.65 3.11 -36.16
C PRO A 784 16.41 2.54 -37.36
N GLY A 785 16.58 1.21 -37.49
CA GLY A 785 17.18 0.64 -38.71
C GLY A 785 17.78 -0.77 -38.68
N VAL A 786 17.44 -1.68 -37.74
CA VAL A 786 17.82 -3.10 -37.92
C VAL A 786 16.54 -3.92 -38.01
N THR A 787 16.21 -4.31 -39.23
CA THR A 787 15.19 -5.30 -39.58
C THR A 787 15.85 -6.32 -40.50
N ALA A 788 16.35 -7.40 -39.92
CA ALA A 788 16.68 -8.63 -40.63
C ALA A 788 16.49 -9.82 -39.66
N PRO A 789 15.75 -10.88 -40.04
CA PRO A 789 15.66 -12.13 -39.27
C PRO A 789 17.03 -12.77 -39.01
N GLU A 790 17.99 -12.61 -39.91
CA GLU A 790 19.36 -13.13 -39.80
C GLU A 790 20.16 -12.49 -38.66
N ALA A 791 19.94 -11.19 -38.40
CA ALA A 791 20.54 -10.52 -37.24
C ALA A 791 19.93 -10.98 -35.91
N ALA A 792 18.68 -11.47 -35.91
CA ALA A 792 17.99 -11.92 -34.70
C ALA A 792 18.62 -13.17 -34.11
N ALA A 793 18.93 -14.17 -34.95
CA ALA A 793 19.65 -15.37 -34.53
C ALA A 793 21.00 -15.04 -33.89
N GLY A 794 21.76 -14.09 -34.48
CA GLY A 794 23.03 -13.64 -33.94
C GLY A 794 22.91 -12.98 -32.55
N TYR A 795 21.94 -12.10 -32.32
CA TYR A 795 21.76 -11.44 -31.02
C TYR A 795 21.26 -12.40 -29.92
N ALA A 796 20.35 -13.31 -30.24
CA ALA A 796 19.92 -14.36 -29.31
C ALA A 796 21.09 -15.28 -28.94
N GLN A 797 21.92 -15.67 -29.92
CA GLN A 797 23.10 -16.48 -29.67
C GLN A 797 24.12 -15.76 -28.79
N LYS A 798 24.41 -14.47 -29.05
CA LYS A 798 25.30 -13.65 -28.19
C LYS A 798 24.81 -13.63 -26.72
N PHE A 799 23.50 -13.46 -26.51
CA PHE A 799 22.91 -13.50 -25.18
C PHE A 799 23.10 -14.89 -24.54
N LEU A 800 22.77 -15.96 -25.26
CA LEU A 800 22.88 -17.33 -24.76
C LEU A 800 24.33 -17.70 -24.42
N ASP A 801 25.26 -17.48 -25.34
CA ASP A 801 26.69 -17.81 -25.18
C ASP A 801 27.30 -17.11 -23.97
N PHE A 802 27.04 -15.81 -23.81
CA PHE A 802 27.50 -15.05 -22.63
C PHE A 802 27.05 -15.72 -21.33
N HIS A 803 25.76 -16.10 -21.24
CA HIS A 803 25.20 -16.70 -20.04
C HIS A 803 25.65 -18.15 -19.84
N LEU A 804 25.90 -18.92 -20.91
CA LEU A 804 26.45 -20.28 -20.82
C LEU A 804 27.90 -20.26 -20.32
N ILE A 805 28.74 -19.36 -20.84
CA ILE A 805 30.13 -19.19 -20.40
C ILE A 805 30.16 -18.78 -18.91
N LEU A 806 29.36 -17.77 -18.54
CA LEU A 806 29.28 -17.31 -17.16
C LEU A 806 28.74 -18.40 -16.23
N HIS A 807 27.68 -19.11 -16.63
CA HIS A 807 27.12 -20.21 -15.85
C HIS A 807 28.17 -21.27 -15.57
N LYS A 808 28.89 -21.74 -16.60
CA LYS A 808 29.97 -22.71 -16.45
C LYS A 808 31.04 -22.19 -15.48
N TYR A 809 31.50 -20.96 -15.66
CA TYR A 809 32.52 -20.35 -14.82
C TYR A 809 32.13 -20.32 -13.34
N LEU A 810 30.88 -19.98 -13.04
CA LEU A 810 30.33 -19.95 -11.69
C LEU A 810 30.14 -21.36 -11.13
N LYS A 811 29.63 -22.30 -11.95
CA LYS A 811 29.38 -23.68 -11.56
C LYS A 811 30.67 -24.42 -11.18
N ASP A 812 31.74 -24.21 -11.93
CA ASP A 812 33.07 -24.76 -11.64
C ASP A 812 33.62 -24.27 -10.28
N ARG A 813 33.01 -23.23 -9.68
CA ARG A 813 33.32 -22.65 -8.36
C ARG A 813 32.22 -22.88 -7.33
N ASN A 814 31.25 -23.76 -7.60
CA ASN A 814 30.09 -24.03 -6.74
C ASN A 814 29.19 -22.81 -6.48
N VAL A 815 29.14 -21.87 -7.43
CA VAL A 815 28.26 -20.68 -7.38
C VAL A 815 27.13 -20.85 -8.40
N ARG A 816 25.89 -20.59 -7.97
CA ARG A 816 24.72 -20.62 -8.86
C ARG A 816 24.53 -19.27 -9.55
N MET A 817 24.09 -19.30 -10.80
CA MET A 817 23.71 -18.09 -11.55
C MET A 817 22.24 -17.75 -11.32
N MET A 818 21.93 -16.46 -11.17
CA MET A 818 20.56 -15.92 -11.18
C MET A 818 20.37 -14.89 -12.30
N ILE A 819 19.31 -15.01 -13.09
CA ILE A 819 19.01 -14.16 -14.26
C ILE A 819 17.60 -13.57 -14.21
N CYS A 820 17.41 -12.35 -14.71
CA CYS A 820 16.11 -11.69 -14.84
C CYS A 820 15.21 -12.39 -15.87
N HIS A 821 13.92 -12.54 -15.54
CA HIS A 821 12.96 -13.24 -16.39
C HIS A 821 12.61 -12.53 -17.70
N ASP A 822 12.80 -11.21 -17.82
CA ASP A 822 12.22 -10.41 -18.91
C ASP A 822 12.81 -10.73 -20.28
N MET A 823 14.04 -11.23 -20.34
CA MET A 823 14.66 -11.70 -21.58
C MET A 823 14.26 -13.14 -21.94
N LEU A 824 13.63 -13.88 -21.00
CA LEU A 824 13.31 -15.30 -21.13
C LEU A 824 11.84 -15.57 -21.50
N ILE A 825 11.03 -14.53 -21.70
CA ILE A 825 9.59 -14.65 -22.03
C ILE A 825 9.18 -13.73 -23.19
N PRO A 826 8.19 -14.17 -24.00
CA PRO A 826 7.80 -13.47 -25.23
C PRO A 826 6.93 -12.22 -25.01
N ASP A 827 6.35 -12.03 -23.82
CA ASP A 827 5.51 -10.88 -23.48
C ASP A 827 6.29 -9.72 -22.83
N LYS A 828 7.63 -9.82 -22.78
CA LYS A 828 8.54 -8.78 -22.26
C LYS A 828 9.67 -8.51 -23.26
N ASN A 829 10.85 -8.11 -22.79
CA ASN A 829 11.99 -7.71 -23.62
C ASN A 829 12.56 -8.86 -24.44
N GLY A 830 12.37 -10.12 -24.01
CA GLY A 830 12.83 -11.32 -24.70
C GLY A 830 12.27 -11.49 -26.10
N ARG A 831 11.15 -10.84 -26.44
CA ARG A 831 10.59 -10.80 -27.81
C ARG A 831 11.53 -10.14 -28.82
N ASN A 832 12.37 -9.21 -28.36
CA ASN A 832 13.33 -8.56 -29.22
C ASN A 832 14.35 -9.61 -29.66
N PHE A 833 14.43 -9.84 -30.97
CA PHE A 833 15.34 -10.82 -31.57
C PHE A 833 15.10 -12.28 -31.11
N ASP A 834 13.87 -12.61 -30.67
CA ASP A 834 13.50 -13.96 -30.19
C ASP A 834 14.39 -14.51 -29.05
N ILE A 835 15.01 -13.64 -28.25
CA ILE A 835 15.90 -14.02 -27.14
C ILE A 835 15.20 -14.94 -26.13
N TYR A 836 13.86 -14.84 -25.97
CA TYR A 836 13.10 -15.71 -25.07
C TYR A 836 13.30 -17.21 -25.34
N ARG A 837 13.63 -17.61 -26.57
CA ARG A 837 13.91 -19.01 -26.93
C ARG A 837 15.15 -19.56 -26.23
N SER A 838 16.05 -18.69 -25.76
CA SER A 838 17.21 -19.08 -24.96
C SER A 838 16.83 -19.79 -23.66
N ALA A 839 15.60 -19.61 -23.16
CA ALA A 839 15.10 -20.29 -21.96
C ALA A 839 15.12 -21.82 -22.09
N GLU A 840 14.96 -22.36 -23.29
CA GLU A 840 14.99 -23.81 -23.54
C GLU A 840 16.41 -24.37 -23.35
N GLN A 841 17.42 -23.61 -23.75
CA GLN A 841 18.83 -24.03 -23.76
C GLN A 841 19.59 -23.65 -22.47
N LEU A 842 19.10 -22.71 -21.68
CA LEU A 842 19.72 -22.34 -20.42
C LEU A 842 19.70 -23.50 -19.39
N PRO A 843 20.78 -23.70 -18.62
CA PRO A 843 20.86 -24.71 -17.56
C PRO A 843 19.79 -24.51 -16.49
N LYS A 844 19.08 -25.59 -16.12
CA LYS A 844 17.90 -25.53 -15.24
C LYS A 844 18.22 -25.33 -13.75
N ASP A 845 19.49 -25.44 -13.36
CA ASP A 845 19.99 -25.03 -12.04
C ASP A 845 20.14 -23.50 -11.90
N THR A 846 19.97 -22.74 -12.99
CA THR A 846 19.88 -21.27 -12.99
C THR A 846 18.61 -20.81 -12.28
N ILE A 847 18.74 -19.83 -11.38
CA ILE A 847 17.62 -19.19 -10.71
C ILE A 847 17.05 -18.10 -11.62
N VAL A 848 15.74 -18.06 -11.79
CA VAL A 848 15.07 -16.99 -12.54
C VAL A 848 14.47 -15.97 -11.57
N MET A 849 14.93 -14.73 -11.67
CA MET A 849 14.43 -13.57 -10.94
C MET A 849 13.23 -12.94 -11.67
N VAL A 850 12.05 -13.09 -11.09
CA VAL A 850 10.81 -12.47 -11.57
C VAL A 850 10.64 -11.11 -10.92
N TRP A 851 10.87 -10.03 -11.66
CA TRP A 851 10.82 -8.66 -11.13
C TRP A 851 9.49 -7.94 -11.36
N SER A 852 8.66 -8.47 -12.26
CA SER A 852 7.28 -8.04 -12.50
C SER A 852 6.42 -9.27 -12.80
N PRO A 853 5.19 -9.38 -12.29
CA PRO A 853 4.30 -10.49 -12.66
C PRO A 853 4.07 -10.54 -14.18
N SER A 854 3.96 -11.76 -14.71
CA SER A 854 3.63 -12.05 -16.11
C SER A 854 2.77 -13.32 -16.20
N PRO A 855 1.81 -13.41 -17.13
CA PRO A 855 1.12 -14.68 -17.41
C PRO A 855 2.08 -15.82 -17.80
N ASN A 856 3.21 -15.50 -18.44
CA ASN A 856 4.19 -16.47 -18.94
C ASN A 856 5.23 -16.90 -17.89
N GLU A 857 5.22 -16.37 -16.66
CA GLU A 857 6.17 -16.84 -15.63
C GLU A 857 5.95 -18.33 -15.28
N LYS A 858 4.73 -18.85 -15.47
CA LYS A 858 4.40 -20.27 -15.28
C LYS A 858 5.09 -21.17 -16.30
N THR A 859 5.37 -20.68 -17.51
CA THR A 859 6.09 -21.48 -18.51
C THR A 859 7.54 -21.69 -18.12
N LEU A 860 8.18 -20.69 -17.50
CA LEU A 860 9.53 -20.84 -16.94
C LEU A 860 9.56 -21.90 -15.84
N LYS A 861 8.53 -21.96 -14.98
CA LYS A 861 8.42 -23.04 -14.00
C LYS A 861 8.26 -24.40 -14.67
N ALA A 862 7.42 -24.49 -15.71
CA ALA A 862 7.22 -25.72 -16.48
C ALA A 862 8.50 -26.18 -17.20
N HIS A 863 9.37 -25.25 -17.61
CA HIS A 863 10.71 -25.55 -18.13
C HIS A 863 11.71 -26.03 -17.07
N GLY A 864 11.30 -26.13 -15.79
CA GLY A 864 12.12 -26.68 -14.71
C GLY A 864 12.90 -25.64 -13.90
N PHE A 865 12.72 -24.33 -14.13
CA PHE A 865 13.46 -23.31 -13.40
C PHE A 865 12.97 -23.12 -11.96
N GLU A 866 13.90 -22.78 -11.07
CA GLU A 866 13.60 -22.19 -9.77
C GLU A 866 13.25 -20.71 -9.93
N LEU A 867 12.13 -20.25 -9.38
CA LEU A 867 11.66 -18.88 -9.55
C LEU A 867 11.73 -18.09 -8.24
N TRP A 868 12.41 -16.95 -8.25
CA TRP A 868 12.46 -16.00 -7.14
C TRP A 868 11.76 -14.70 -7.53
N TYR A 869 10.70 -14.33 -6.81
CA TYR A 869 10.04 -13.04 -7.03
C TYR A 869 10.79 -11.93 -6.28
N ILE A 870 11.25 -10.92 -7.03
CA ILE A 870 11.88 -9.72 -6.49
C ILE A 870 11.23 -8.49 -7.12
N GLY A 871 10.08 -8.09 -6.57
CA GLY A 871 9.28 -7.00 -7.12
C GLY A 871 10.03 -5.66 -7.17
N THR A 872 10.10 -5.06 -8.35
CA THR A 872 10.53 -3.65 -8.52
C THR A 872 9.35 -2.68 -8.42
N GLY A 873 8.16 -3.13 -8.82
CA GLY A 873 6.87 -2.46 -8.63
C GLY A 873 6.38 -2.49 -7.18
N GLU A 874 5.15 -2.03 -6.94
CA GLU A 874 4.50 -2.08 -5.62
C GLU A 874 3.62 -3.36 -5.47
N GLU A 875 3.56 -4.20 -6.50
CA GLU A 875 2.76 -5.43 -6.55
C GLU A 875 3.33 -6.53 -5.65
N ILE A 876 2.44 -7.21 -4.94
CA ILE A 876 2.70 -8.50 -4.30
C ILE A 876 1.80 -9.54 -4.97
N PRO A 877 2.34 -10.41 -5.82
CA PRO A 877 1.57 -11.41 -6.55
C PRO A 877 1.14 -12.56 -5.62
N GLN A 878 0.11 -12.31 -4.81
CA GLN A 878 -0.38 -13.30 -3.84
C GLN A 878 -1.08 -14.49 -4.51
N GLY A 879 -1.69 -14.30 -5.69
CA GLY A 879 -2.33 -15.38 -6.45
C GLY A 879 -1.37 -16.47 -6.93
N ASN A 880 -0.09 -16.12 -7.15
CA ASN A 880 0.96 -17.01 -7.60
C ASN A 880 1.98 -17.31 -6.49
N ALA A 881 1.66 -17.01 -5.23
CA ALA A 881 2.61 -17.11 -4.11
C ALA A 881 3.28 -18.50 -3.98
N LYS A 882 2.55 -19.59 -4.27
CA LYS A 882 3.08 -20.96 -4.27
C LYS A 882 4.05 -21.28 -5.41
N LEU A 883 4.14 -20.42 -6.42
CA LEU A 883 5.03 -20.60 -7.57
C LEU A 883 6.48 -20.33 -7.21
N TYR A 884 6.71 -19.40 -6.28
CA TYR A 884 8.02 -18.86 -6.01
C TYR A 884 8.74 -19.60 -4.87
N ASN A 885 10.00 -19.91 -5.10
CA ASN A 885 10.91 -20.51 -4.13
C ASN A 885 11.53 -19.44 -3.21
N GLY A 886 11.62 -18.20 -3.70
CA GLY A 886 12.08 -17.04 -2.94
C GLY A 886 11.21 -15.82 -3.22
N PHE A 887 11.08 -14.95 -2.20
CA PHE A 887 10.21 -13.79 -2.29
C PHE A 887 10.84 -12.57 -1.62
N GLY A 888 10.72 -11.43 -2.28
CA GLY A 888 11.28 -10.18 -1.80
C GLY A 888 10.95 -9.01 -2.69
N SER A 889 11.67 -7.92 -2.48
CA SER A 889 11.45 -6.69 -3.24
C SER A 889 12.70 -5.83 -3.31
N SER A 890 12.72 -4.96 -4.31
CA SER A 890 13.82 -4.01 -4.50
C SER A 890 13.57 -2.67 -3.84
N LEU A 891 14.63 -2.15 -3.24
CA LEU A 891 14.71 -0.86 -2.57
C LEU A 891 15.75 -0.01 -3.28
N TYR A 892 15.40 1.25 -3.55
CA TYR A 892 16.31 2.21 -4.12
C TYR A 892 16.74 3.21 -3.04
N LEU A 893 18.02 3.62 -3.09
CA LEU A 893 18.55 4.77 -2.34
C LEU A 893 18.22 4.73 -0.84
N PHE A 894 18.51 3.60 -0.19
CA PHE A 894 18.26 3.41 1.26
C PHE A 894 16.81 3.77 1.70
N GLY A 895 15.84 3.73 0.79
CA GLY A 895 14.44 4.05 1.05
C GLY A 895 14.06 5.54 1.04
N THR A 896 14.98 6.44 0.67
CA THR A 896 14.81 7.91 0.76
C THR A 896 14.11 8.54 -0.45
N GLU A 897 13.73 7.75 -1.46
CA GLU A 897 13.19 8.29 -2.70
C GLU A 897 11.76 8.83 -2.57
N LEU A 898 11.60 10.14 -2.77
CA LEU A 898 10.35 10.85 -2.93
C LEU A 898 9.86 10.75 -4.39
N SER A 899 9.01 9.77 -4.72
CA SER A 899 8.21 9.88 -5.94
C SER A 899 6.97 10.71 -5.63
N TRP A 900 7.05 12.01 -5.87
CA TRP A 900 5.95 13.01 -5.80
C TRP A 900 4.77 12.75 -6.73
N LYS A 901 4.85 11.70 -7.56
CA LYS A 901 3.83 11.35 -8.52
C LYS A 901 2.99 10.25 -7.88
N PHE A 902 1.70 10.52 -7.79
CA PHE A 902 0.60 9.62 -7.40
C PHE A 902 0.13 9.72 -5.94
N PRO A 903 -1.14 10.12 -5.70
CA PRO A 903 -1.84 9.82 -4.46
C PRO A 903 -2.07 8.31 -4.40
N GLY A 904 -1.05 7.57 -3.94
CA GLY A 904 -1.06 6.11 -3.91
C GLY A 904 0.30 5.44 -3.71
N ALA A 905 1.42 6.15 -3.91
CA ALA A 905 2.76 5.57 -3.76
C ALA A 905 3.17 5.52 -2.29
N TYR A 906 3.36 4.32 -1.74
CA TYR A 906 3.86 4.14 -0.38
C TYR A 906 5.40 4.18 -0.34
N LYS A 907 6.02 4.54 0.79
CA LYS A 907 7.49 4.69 0.87
C LYS A 907 8.21 3.41 0.44
N ARG A 908 9.29 3.55 -0.35
CA ARG A 908 10.00 2.37 -0.92
C ARG A 908 10.50 1.41 0.16
N LEU A 909 10.87 1.90 1.34
CA LEU A 909 11.30 1.06 2.47
C LEU A 909 10.20 0.09 2.92
N TYR A 910 8.92 0.46 2.82
CA TYR A 910 7.81 -0.42 3.18
C TYR A 910 7.78 -1.68 2.34
N LYS A 911 8.34 -1.67 1.12
CA LYS A 911 8.42 -2.87 0.30
C LYS A 911 9.17 -3.98 1.05
N TRP A 912 10.23 -3.68 1.78
CA TRP A 912 10.95 -4.68 2.58
C TRP A 912 10.12 -5.19 3.76
N PHE A 913 9.40 -4.33 4.49
CA PHE A 913 8.51 -4.79 5.56
C PHE A 913 7.37 -5.66 5.02
N ILE A 914 6.71 -5.21 3.95
CA ILE A 914 5.56 -5.89 3.37
C ILE A 914 6.00 -7.21 2.73
N SER A 915 7.10 -7.23 1.94
CA SER A 915 7.60 -8.47 1.33
C SER A 915 8.23 -9.43 2.34
N GLY A 916 8.89 -8.93 3.38
CA GLY A 916 9.38 -9.73 4.49
C GLY A 916 8.24 -10.41 5.25
N ASP A 917 7.18 -9.66 5.57
CA ASP A 917 5.98 -10.22 6.20
C ASP A 917 5.25 -11.21 5.28
N ALA A 918 5.13 -10.88 4.00
CA ALA A 918 4.51 -11.76 3.00
C ALA A 918 5.29 -13.08 2.85
N ALA A 919 6.62 -13.05 2.79
CA ALA A 919 7.43 -14.26 2.69
C ALA A 919 7.41 -15.08 4.00
N TRP A 920 7.29 -14.42 5.15
CA TRP A 920 7.17 -15.09 6.46
C TRP A 920 5.80 -15.75 6.68
N ASN A 921 4.74 -15.10 6.20
CA ASN A 921 3.35 -15.47 6.44
C ASN A 921 2.56 -15.87 5.19
N MET A 922 3.25 -16.25 4.12
CA MET A 922 2.69 -16.53 2.80
C MET A 922 1.52 -17.50 2.80
N PHE A 923 1.55 -18.51 3.67
CA PHE A 923 0.57 -19.59 3.73
C PHE A 923 -0.49 -19.39 4.82
N SER A 924 -0.49 -18.23 5.50
CA SER A 924 -1.46 -17.91 6.55
C SER A 924 -2.87 -17.61 6.04
N GLY A 925 -3.05 -17.42 4.73
CA GLY A 925 -4.30 -16.96 4.11
C GLY A 925 -4.66 -15.51 4.44
N LYS A 926 -3.81 -14.78 5.18
CA LYS A 926 -3.96 -13.34 5.44
C LYS A 926 -3.31 -12.58 4.28
N ILE A 927 -4.11 -11.76 3.60
CA ILE A 927 -3.63 -10.84 2.57
C ILE A 927 -2.82 -9.75 3.26
N VAL A 928 -1.54 -9.61 2.89
CA VAL A 928 -0.75 -8.42 3.26
C VAL A 928 -1.20 -7.26 2.37
N ASP A 929 -2.11 -6.45 2.91
CA ASP A 929 -2.69 -5.28 2.24
C ASP A 929 -1.94 -4.02 2.69
N ALA A 930 -1.10 -3.46 1.80
CA ALA A 930 -0.29 -2.27 2.09
C ALA A 930 -1.16 -1.03 2.41
N PRO A 931 -2.21 -0.70 1.61
CA PRO A 931 -3.18 0.33 1.99
C PRO A 931 -3.80 0.14 3.37
N ALA A 932 -4.25 -1.07 3.70
CA ALA A 932 -4.86 -1.32 5.01
C ALA A 932 -3.86 -1.17 6.15
N ASN A 933 -2.63 -1.66 5.99
CA ASN A 933 -1.58 -1.51 6.98
C ASN A 933 -1.22 -0.04 7.23
N LEU A 934 -1.29 0.80 6.19
CA LEU A 934 -1.05 2.23 6.32
C LEU A 934 -2.22 2.98 6.94
N ALA A 935 -3.44 2.70 6.49
CA ALA A 935 -4.64 3.27 7.06
C ALA A 935 -4.78 2.93 8.55
N SER A 936 -4.34 1.73 8.96
CA SER A 936 -4.35 1.30 10.36
C SER A 936 -3.27 1.97 11.22
N GLY A 937 -2.24 2.56 10.60
CA GLY A 937 -1.09 3.14 11.29
C GLY A 937 0.02 2.14 11.66
N ARG A 938 -0.12 0.86 11.27
CA ARG A 938 0.86 -0.19 11.58
C ARG A 938 2.21 0.04 10.90
N LEU A 939 2.26 0.24 9.58
CA LEU A 939 3.54 0.42 8.87
C LEU A 939 4.37 1.62 9.38
N PRO A 940 3.77 2.80 9.61
CA PRO A 940 4.48 3.91 10.24
C PRO A 940 4.97 3.57 11.65
N GLY A 941 4.18 2.86 12.46
CA GLY A 941 4.59 2.43 13.81
C GLY A 941 5.74 1.41 13.79
N VAL A 942 5.71 0.44 12.86
CA VAL A 942 6.80 -0.52 12.63
C VAL A 942 8.06 0.22 12.17
N GLN A 943 7.93 1.17 11.25
CA GLN A 943 9.09 1.96 10.82
C GLN A 943 9.71 2.74 11.98
N SER A 944 8.88 3.37 12.82
CA SER A 944 9.35 4.05 14.04
C SER A 944 10.12 3.11 14.96
N LEU A 945 9.62 1.90 15.18
CA LEU A 945 10.31 0.86 15.96
C LEU A 945 11.69 0.53 15.36
N PHE A 946 11.81 0.52 14.03
CA PHE A 946 13.04 0.20 13.32
C PHE A 946 13.98 1.42 13.21
N ALA A 947 13.45 2.64 13.29
CA ALA A 947 14.20 3.89 13.33
C ALA A 947 14.84 4.17 14.70
N GLU A 948 14.36 3.55 15.78
CA GLU A 948 14.96 3.67 17.12
C GLU A 948 16.43 3.20 17.10
N SER A 949 17.34 4.16 17.29
CA SER A 949 18.79 3.95 17.32
C SER A 949 19.21 3.29 18.64
N GLY A 950 20.13 2.33 18.60
CA GLY A 950 20.75 1.77 19.81
C GLY A 950 21.69 2.77 20.49
N ASN A 951 21.72 2.80 21.82
CA ASN A 951 22.64 3.66 22.58
C ASN A 951 22.94 3.05 23.95
N ALA A 952 24.12 2.46 24.11
CA ALA A 952 24.52 1.79 25.35
C ALA A 952 24.79 2.76 26.52
N PHE A 953 24.99 4.05 26.21
CA PHE A 953 25.32 5.09 27.20
C PHE A 953 24.11 5.92 27.61
N ALA A 954 22.94 5.66 27.01
CA ALA A 954 21.72 6.40 27.26
C ALA A 954 21.16 6.16 28.67
N SER A 955 20.95 7.23 29.41
CA SER A 955 20.10 7.20 30.61
C SER A 955 18.61 7.38 30.25
N GLY A 956 17.75 7.15 31.25
CA GLY A 956 16.35 7.56 31.19
C GLY A 956 16.13 9.07 31.37
N SER A 957 17.15 9.83 31.78
CA SER A 957 17.10 11.28 31.96
C SER A 957 17.22 12.01 30.62
N ILE A 958 16.27 12.90 30.37
CA ILE A 958 16.22 13.75 29.18
C ILE A 958 15.88 15.15 29.61
N VAL A 959 16.67 16.12 29.14
CA VAL A 959 16.54 17.53 29.49
C VAL A 959 16.27 18.36 28.24
N PRO A 960 15.13 19.08 28.15
CA PRO A 960 14.90 20.04 27.07
C PRO A 960 15.94 21.17 27.09
N LEU A 961 16.44 21.55 25.91
CA LEU A 961 17.33 22.69 25.75
C LEU A 961 16.51 23.95 25.42
N SER A 962 16.94 25.10 25.95
CA SER A 962 16.35 26.39 25.60
C SER A 962 16.90 26.87 24.25
N LEU A 963 15.99 27.24 23.34
CA LEU A 963 16.38 27.89 22.09
C LEU A 963 16.73 29.38 22.37
N PRO A 964 17.80 29.93 21.78
CA PRO A 964 18.21 31.32 22.03
C PRO A 964 17.15 32.34 21.59
N PRO A 965 16.63 33.22 22.49
CA PRO A 965 15.52 34.12 22.17
C PRO A 965 15.76 35.01 20.96
N ALA A 966 16.97 35.57 20.82
CA ALA A 966 17.35 36.49 19.74
C ALA A 966 17.33 35.83 18.34
N ALA A 967 17.38 34.49 18.27
CA ALA A 967 17.40 33.74 17.01
C ALA A 967 16.06 33.07 16.69
N THR A 968 15.14 33.03 17.66
CA THR A 968 13.83 32.38 17.49
C THR A 968 12.81 33.32 16.86
N TRP A 969 11.86 32.73 16.15
CA TRP A 969 10.84 33.47 15.39
C TRP A 969 9.46 32.94 15.68
N ASN A 970 8.48 33.84 15.72
CA ASN A 970 7.09 33.45 15.85
C ASN A 970 6.69 32.53 14.69
N ILE A 971 6.17 31.36 15.03
CA ILE A 971 5.88 30.29 14.07
C ILE A 971 4.86 30.77 13.04
N ASP A 972 3.80 31.45 13.47
CA ASP A 972 2.75 31.93 12.55
C ASP A 972 3.27 32.95 11.55
N ARG A 973 4.12 33.88 12.01
CA ARG A 973 4.81 34.82 11.12
C ARG A 973 5.69 34.09 10.11
N LYS A 974 6.44 33.08 10.54
CA LYS A 974 7.30 32.31 9.61
C LYS A 974 6.53 31.43 8.65
N LEU A 975 5.41 30.86 9.08
CA LEU A 975 4.49 30.14 8.19
C LEU A 975 3.94 31.08 7.11
N HIS A 976 3.59 32.32 7.47
CA HIS A 976 3.21 33.34 6.51
C HIS A 976 4.37 33.66 5.53
N ASP A 977 5.58 33.91 6.04
CA ASP A 977 6.76 34.19 5.20
C ASP A 977 7.07 33.03 4.21
N PHE A 978 6.86 31.78 4.63
CA PHE A 978 7.21 30.61 3.83
C PHE A 978 6.09 30.20 2.87
N LEU A 979 4.83 30.37 3.29
CA LEU A 979 3.63 29.84 2.64
C LEU A 979 2.46 30.84 2.71
N PRO A 980 2.58 32.06 2.15
CA PRO A 980 1.61 33.13 2.35
C PRO A 980 0.20 32.79 1.85
N GLU A 981 0.11 31.99 0.78
CA GLU A 981 -1.16 31.49 0.22
C GLU A 981 -1.91 30.57 1.18
N ASN A 982 -1.18 29.82 2.01
CA ASN A 982 -1.75 28.85 2.94
C ASN A 982 -1.96 29.43 4.34
N TYR A 983 -1.20 30.45 4.72
CA TYR A 983 -1.16 31.02 6.07
C TYR A 983 -1.14 32.55 6.01
N PRO A 984 -2.30 33.23 5.99
CA PRO A 984 -2.38 34.69 5.98
C PRO A 984 -1.99 35.30 7.34
N ALA A 985 -1.42 36.51 7.34
CA ALA A 985 -0.83 37.14 8.53
C ALA A 985 -1.82 37.46 9.67
N ALA A 986 -3.11 37.64 9.35
CA ALA A 986 -4.09 38.22 10.27
C ALA A 986 -4.85 37.22 11.18
N GLN A 987 -4.60 35.91 11.07
CA GLN A 987 -5.52 34.91 11.69
C GLN A 987 -4.93 34.11 12.85
N GLY A 988 -3.62 34.14 13.08
CA GLY A 988 -2.96 33.03 13.77
C GLY A 988 -3.13 31.74 12.96
N ASN A 989 -2.14 30.87 12.92
CA ASN A 989 -2.12 29.82 11.89
C ASN A 989 -1.93 28.43 12.48
N LEU A 990 -1.07 28.30 13.49
CA LEU A 990 -0.73 27.04 14.11
C LEU A 990 -0.84 27.13 15.63
N ARG A 991 -1.61 26.22 16.23
CA ARG A 991 -1.62 26.02 17.67
C ARG A 991 -0.99 24.68 17.99
N LEU A 992 0.26 24.72 18.47
CA LEU A 992 0.90 23.54 19.02
C LEU A 992 0.37 23.32 20.44
N PRO A 993 -0.06 22.10 20.79
CA PRO A 993 -0.51 21.85 22.15
C PRO A 993 0.69 22.04 23.10
N VAL A 994 0.50 22.77 24.19
CA VAL A 994 1.51 22.81 25.26
C VAL A 994 1.51 21.43 25.90
N GLN A 995 2.40 20.55 25.41
CA GLN A 995 2.63 19.21 25.92
C GLN A 995 4.03 19.15 26.48
N GLU A 996 4.20 18.46 27.60
CA GLU A 996 5.51 18.28 28.23
C GLU A 996 6.33 17.18 27.56
N GLU A 997 5.69 16.23 26.86
CA GLU A 997 6.35 15.11 26.17
C GLU A 997 5.81 14.88 24.74
N TYR A 998 6.73 14.66 23.79
CA TYR A 998 6.46 14.27 22.41
C TYR A 998 7.15 12.94 22.11
N GLY A 999 6.39 11.90 21.74
CA GLY A 999 6.98 10.59 21.41
C GLY A 999 7.73 9.95 22.58
N ASN A 1000 7.23 10.12 23.81
CA ASN A 1000 7.87 9.73 25.07
C ASN A 1000 9.20 10.46 25.37
N ILE A 1001 9.40 11.66 24.80
CA ILE A 1001 10.57 12.50 25.02
C ILE A 1001 10.12 13.87 25.55
N PRO A 1002 10.60 14.31 26.72
CA PRO A 1002 10.36 15.66 27.21
C PRO A 1002 10.86 16.70 26.22
N MET A 1003 10.02 17.64 25.79
CA MET A 1003 10.40 18.67 24.82
C MET A 1003 9.69 19.99 25.10
N LYS A 1004 10.43 21.11 25.05
CA LYS A 1004 9.90 22.45 25.29
C LYS A 1004 9.50 23.12 23.97
N ILE A 1005 8.21 23.11 23.65
CA ILE A 1005 7.64 23.81 22.50
C ILE A 1005 7.02 25.13 22.96
N THR A 1006 7.26 26.20 22.22
CA THR A 1006 6.62 27.51 22.41
C THR A 1006 5.96 27.96 21.10
N ASP A 1007 5.48 29.22 21.06
CA ASP A 1007 5.05 29.89 19.84
C ASP A 1007 6.23 30.33 18.95
N GLN A 1008 7.46 30.05 19.37
CA GLN A 1008 8.69 30.41 18.66
C GLN A 1008 9.44 29.16 18.15
N ALA A 1009 10.12 29.29 17.01
CA ALA A 1009 10.97 28.24 16.44
C ALA A 1009 12.24 28.82 15.80
N LEU A 1010 13.28 28.01 15.65
CA LEU A 1010 14.46 28.39 14.86
C LEU A 1010 14.18 28.14 13.38
N ALA A 1011 14.29 29.19 12.56
CA ALA A 1011 14.16 29.09 11.11
C ALA A 1011 15.52 28.82 10.45
N VAL A 1012 15.66 27.63 9.88
CA VAL A 1012 16.85 27.22 9.14
C VAL A 1012 16.66 27.60 7.68
N THR A 1013 17.36 28.64 7.24
CA THR A 1013 17.24 29.21 5.89
C THR A 1013 18.62 29.56 5.33
N PRO A 1014 18.78 29.66 3.99
CA PRO A 1014 20.09 29.94 3.38
C PRO A 1014 20.80 31.19 3.88
N ASN A 1015 20.06 32.20 4.34
CA ASN A 1015 20.60 33.50 4.75
C ASN A 1015 20.66 33.65 6.28
N MET A 1016 20.47 32.58 7.04
CA MET A 1016 20.52 32.67 8.50
C MET A 1016 21.96 32.88 8.99
N GLN A 1017 22.14 33.65 10.07
CA GLN A 1017 23.35 33.54 10.86
C GLN A 1017 23.36 32.20 11.62
N LYS A 1018 24.54 31.62 11.82
CA LYS A 1018 24.69 30.40 12.62
C LYS A 1018 24.22 30.66 14.05
N VAL A 1019 23.46 29.72 14.62
CA VAL A 1019 22.90 29.84 15.97
C VAL A 1019 23.50 28.77 16.86
N ALA A 1020 24.19 29.17 17.92
CA ALA A 1020 24.71 28.24 18.93
C ALA A 1020 23.67 28.00 20.04
N ILE A 1021 23.38 26.73 20.32
CA ILE A 1021 22.56 26.28 21.44
C ILE A 1021 23.51 25.68 22.49
N PRO A 1022 23.69 26.33 23.65
CA PRO A 1022 24.56 25.80 24.71
C PRO A 1022 24.07 24.45 25.22
N VAL A 1023 25.00 23.51 25.39
CA VAL A 1023 24.75 22.17 25.95
C VAL A 1023 25.55 21.95 27.24
N ASN A 1024 26.82 22.38 27.24
CA ASN A 1024 27.76 22.39 28.37
C ASN A 1024 27.72 21.15 29.28
N SER A 1025 27.57 19.97 28.71
CA SER A 1025 27.51 18.71 29.46
C SER A 1025 27.88 17.50 28.61
N LYS A 1026 28.24 16.40 29.28
CA LYS A 1026 28.29 15.07 28.63
C LYS A 1026 26.86 14.64 28.30
N CYS A 1027 26.60 14.25 27.06
CA CYS A 1027 25.29 13.75 26.65
C CYS A 1027 25.44 12.49 25.77
N ALA A 1028 24.48 11.59 25.89
CA ALA A 1028 24.43 10.36 25.10
C ALA A 1028 23.81 10.58 23.72
N SER A 1029 22.92 11.56 23.57
CA SER A 1029 22.28 11.91 22.30
C SER A 1029 21.65 13.31 22.33
N LEU A 1030 21.39 13.85 21.14
CA LEU A 1030 20.57 15.04 20.91
C LEU A 1030 19.32 14.63 20.13
N ILE A 1031 18.17 15.13 20.56
CA ILE A 1031 16.86 14.76 20.00
C ILE A 1031 16.19 16.02 19.47
N PHE A 1032 15.88 16.03 18.18
CA PHE A 1032 15.29 17.15 17.46
C PHE A 1032 13.80 16.92 17.27
N LEU A 1033 13.02 17.99 17.32
CA LEU A 1033 11.66 18.04 16.77
C LEU A 1033 11.60 19.15 15.73
N HIS A 1034 11.44 18.76 14.47
CA HIS A 1034 11.61 19.66 13.32
C HIS A 1034 10.69 19.33 12.15
N SER A 1035 10.58 20.25 11.20
CA SER A 1035 9.89 20.01 9.92
C SER A 1035 10.50 20.81 8.77
N ALA A 1036 10.35 20.32 7.54
CA ALA A 1036 10.81 20.98 6.32
C ALA A 1036 9.67 21.63 5.54
N PHE A 1037 10.01 22.64 4.73
CA PHE A 1037 9.08 23.45 3.93
C PHE A 1037 9.53 23.56 2.48
N GLU A 1038 8.56 23.43 1.58
CA GLU A 1038 8.75 23.57 0.14
C GLU A 1038 8.73 25.06 -0.27
N THR A 1039 9.75 25.52 -0.97
CA THR A 1039 9.82 26.92 -1.42
C THR A 1039 8.87 27.18 -2.59
N ALA A 1040 8.34 28.41 -2.69
CA ALA A 1040 7.46 28.81 -3.80
C ALA A 1040 8.16 28.72 -5.16
N GLU A 1041 9.46 29.04 -5.20
CA GLU A 1041 10.33 28.89 -6.38
C GLU A 1041 10.37 27.43 -6.86
N TYR A 1042 10.55 26.48 -5.94
CA TYR A 1042 10.54 25.06 -6.25
C TYR A 1042 9.15 24.59 -6.74
N ARG A 1043 8.06 24.95 -6.04
CA ARG A 1043 6.68 24.62 -6.46
C ARG A 1043 6.33 25.12 -7.87
N ARG A 1044 6.72 26.37 -8.19
CA ARG A 1044 6.46 26.99 -9.50
C ARG A 1044 7.30 26.38 -10.61
N SER A 1045 8.54 25.97 -10.32
CA SER A 1045 9.44 25.46 -11.35
C SER A 1045 8.95 24.16 -11.98
N ARG A 1046 8.21 23.30 -11.24
CA ARG A 1046 7.78 21.93 -11.62
C ARG A 1046 8.87 21.05 -12.24
N LYS A 1047 10.13 21.50 -12.28
CA LYS A 1047 11.27 20.73 -12.78
C LYS A 1047 11.62 19.78 -11.63
N PRO A 1048 11.41 18.46 -11.78
CA PRO A 1048 11.92 17.53 -10.79
C PRO A 1048 13.42 17.80 -10.66
N VAL A 1049 13.93 17.90 -9.44
CA VAL A 1049 15.37 17.81 -9.17
C VAL A 1049 15.90 16.70 -10.08
N PRO A 1050 16.88 16.96 -10.98
CA PRO A 1050 17.19 16.03 -12.05
C PRO A 1050 17.38 14.64 -11.44
N ARG A 1051 16.53 13.70 -11.86
CA ARG A 1051 16.40 12.36 -11.25
C ARG A 1051 17.74 11.63 -11.08
N ASN A 1052 18.73 12.03 -11.87
CA ASN A 1052 20.04 11.42 -11.95
C ASN A 1052 21.14 12.18 -11.19
N SER A 1053 21.01 13.48 -10.86
CA SER A 1053 22.14 14.25 -10.29
C SER A 1053 22.17 14.25 -8.76
N VAL A 1054 21.03 14.44 -8.08
CA VAL A 1054 21.04 14.67 -6.62
C VAL A 1054 21.03 13.36 -5.82
N LYS A 1055 20.39 12.31 -6.34
CA LYS A 1055 20.31 10.99 -5.70
C LYS A 1055 21.62 10.20 -5.69
N ASN A 1056 22.50 10.51 -6.61
CA ASN A 1056 23.83 9.91 -6.71
C ASN A 1056 24.88 10.74 -5.95
N VAL A 1057 24.50 11.92 -5.42
CA VAL A 1057 25.40 12.81 -4.67
C VAL A 1057 25.10 12.76 -3.17
N TRP A 1058 23.81 12.79 -2.78
CA TRP A 1058 23.37 12.67 -1.39
C TRP A 1058 22.55 11.38 -1.20
N HIS A 1059 23.26 10.31 -0.81
CA HIS A 1059 22.69 8.97 -0.72
C HIS A 1059 21.71 8.77 0.44
N ARG A 1060 21.82 9.62 1.47
CA ARG A 1060 21.01 9.56 2.70
C ARG A 1060 19.72 10.39 2.61
N GLY A 1061 19.40 10.96 1.44
CA GLY A 1061 18.25 11.83 1.21
C GLY A 1061 18.67 13.24 0.82
N TYR A 1062 17.70 14.11 0.53
CA TYR A 1062 18.02 15.44 0.03
C TYR A 1062 18.57 16.33 1.17
N PRO A 1063 19.67 17.06 0.98
CA PRO A 1063 20.21 17.95 2.01
C PRO A 1063 19.15 18.97 2.46
N VAL A 1064 19.03 19.19 3.76
CA VAL A 1064 18.23 20.27 4.36
C VAL A 1064 19.15 21.17 5.19
N ALA A 1065 19.98 20.56 6.04
CA ALA A 1065 20.96 21.24 6.88
C ALA A 1065 22.07 20.28 7.32
N ASN A 1066 23.24 20.82 7.70
CA ASN A 1066 24.28 20.14 8.45
C ASN A 1066 24.60 20.95 9.71
N HIS A 1067 23.99 20.55 10.82
CA HIS A 1067 24.30 21.16 12.12
C HIS A 1067 25.66 20.67 12.62
N GLN A 1068 26.31 21.41 13.53
CA GLN A 1068 27.60 21.02 14.11
C GLN A 1068 27.47 20.85 15.61
N VAL A 1069 28.00 19.75 16.13
CA VAL A 1069 28.21 19.53 17.57
C VAL A 1069 29.65 19.90 17.87
N ILE A 1070 29.86 20.89 18.73
CA ILE A 1070 31.20 21.34 19.15
C ILE A 1070 31.48 20.79 20.54
N TYR A 1071 32.59 20.09 20.71
CA TYR A 1071 33.06 19.60 22.00
C TYR A 1071 33.91 20.64 22.72
N SER A 1072 34.05 20.50 24.04
CA SER A 1072 34.85 21.42 24.86
C SER A 1072 36.35 21.42 24.50
N ASP A 1073 36.84 20.36 23.87
CA ASP A 1073 38.22 20.23 23.37
C ASP A 1073 38.43 20.87 21.99
N GLY A 1074 37.42 21.55 21.44
CA GLY A 1074 37.46 22.20 20.13
C GLY A 1074 37.17 21.27 18.96
N THR A 1075 37.09 19.94 19.17
CA THR A 1075 36.68 19.02 18.11
C THR A 1075 35.21 19.21 17.74
N SER A 1076 34.82 18.85 16.52
CA SER A 1076 33.43 18.98 16.07
C SER A 1076 32.96 17.80 15.22
N LEU A 1077 31.65 17.58 15.19
CA LEU A 1077 31.00 16.59 14.34
C LEU A 1077 29.77 17.17 13.65
N THR A 1078 29.55 16.74 12.41
CA THR A 1078 28.37 17.10 11.64
C THR A 1078 27.16 16.22 12.00
N VAL A 1079 26.01 16.85 12.21
CA VAL A 1079 24.69 16.22 12.30
C VAL A 1079 23.93 16.49 11.00
N PRO A 1080 23.93 15.53 10.05
CA PRO A 1080 23.24 15.70 8.79
C PRO A 1080 21.72 15.62 8.98
N VAL A 1081 21.00 16.59 8.42
CA VAL A 1081 19.54 16.57 8.31
C VAL A 1081 19.18 16.44 6.84
N ARG A 1082 18.54 15.32 6.50
CA ARG A 1082 18.12 14.98 5.14
C ARG A 1082 16.62 14.79 5.06
N LEU A 1083 16.02 15.41 4.05
CA LEU A 1083 14.64 15.20 3.68
C LEU A 1083 14.47 13.77 3.15
N GLY A 1084 13.51 13.04 3.73
CA GLY A 1084 13.26 11.62 3.45
C GLY A 1084 13.95 10.65 4.40
N ALA A 1085 14.91 11.11 5.21
CA ALA A 1085 15.54 10.31 6.28
C ALA A 1085 15.22 10.83 7.68
N GLN A 1086 15.76 11.99 8.10
CA GLN A 1086 15.55 12.52 9.46
C GLN A 1086 14.36 13.48 9.56
N ILE A 1087 13.94 14.06 8.44
CA ILE A 1087 12.87 15.06 8.35
C ILE A 1087 12.03 14.84 7.09
N ASP A 1088 10.79 15.32 7.08
CA ASP A 1088 9.92 15.34 5.89
C ASP A 1088 9.08 16.63 5.89
N TRP A 1089 8.15 16.76 4.95
CA TRP A 1089 7.39 17.99 4.73
C TRP A 1089 6.35 18.31 5.81
N PHE A 1090 6.18 19.61 6.06
CA PHE A 1090 5.25 20.16 7.06
C PHE A 1090 3.77 19.93 6.74
N GLN A 1091 3.32 20.19 5.50
CA GLN A 1091 1.90 20.13 5.12
C GLN A 1091 1.51 18.91 4.28
N SER A 1092 2.49 18.08 3.92
CA SER A 1092 2.25 16.93 3.07
C SER A 1092 2.51 15.68 3.89
N GLN A 1093 1.45 14.97 4.25
CA GLN A 1093 1.61 13.59 4.68
C GLN A 1093 2.14 12.83 3.46
N PRO A 1094 3.33 12.21 3.52
CA PRO A 1094 3.72 11.33 2.44
C PRO A 1094 2.63 10.26 2.33
N PRO A 1095 2.12 9.92 1.13
CA PRO A 1095 1.07 8.91 0.97
C PRO A 1095 1.44 7.58 1.66
N GLY A 1096 2.73 7.33 1.94
CA GLY A 1096 3.21 6.26 2.81
C GLY A 1096 4.06 6.65 4.03
N GLY A 1097 3.58 7.51 4.95
CA GLY A 1097 4.10 7.55 6.33
C GLY A 1097 5.39 8.33 6.60
N THR A 1098 6.11 8.03 7.69
CA THR A 1098 7.23 8.84 8.28
C THR A 1098 8.59 8.65 7.58
N ALA A 1099 9.62 9.47 7.85
CA ALA A 1099 10.96 9.36 7.24
C ALA A 1099 11.85 8.26 7.87
N THR A 1100 12.83 7.73 7.12
CA THR A 1100 13.55 6.46 7.45
C THR A 1100 14.15 6.42 8.86
N ASP A 1101 14.73 7.53 9.33
CA ASP A 1101 15.37 7.67 10.63
C ASP A 1101 14.51 8.49 11.62
N THR A 1102 13.23 8.71 11.31
CA THR A 1102 12.30 9.37 12.24
C THR A 1102 11.69 8.36 13.21
N ARG A 1103 12.03 8.50 14.50
CA ARG A 1103 11.46 7.65 15.56
C ARG A 1103 10.02 7.99 15.89
N TYR A 1104 9.63 9.26 15.81
CA TYR A 1104 8.28 9.71 16.15
C TYR A 1104 7.79 10.80 15.19
N MET A 1105 6.55 10.68 14.73
CA MET A 1105 5.87 11.71 13.95
C MET A 1105 4.70 12.24 14.76
N HIS A 1106 4.69 13.53 15.04
CA HIS A 1106 3.56 14.20 15.67
C HIS A 1106 2.67 14.82 14.61
N ILE A 1107 1.35 14.65 14.75
CA ILE A 1107 0.36 15.23 13.86
C ILE A 1107 -0.42 16.28 14.65
N VAL A 1108 -0.34 17.53 14.21
CA VAL A 1108 -1.18 18.63 14.70
C VAL A 1108 -2.05 19.14 13.57
N TYR A 1109 -3.08 19.91 13.92
CA TYR A 1109 -3.99 20.48 12.93
C TYR A 1109 -3.91 22.01 13.04
N ASP A 1110 -3.73 22.67 11.89
CA ASP A 1110 -3.77 24.12 11.84
C ASP A 1110 -5.19 24.67 12.03
N LEU A 1111 -5.36 25.99 12.10
CA LEU A 1111 -6.68 26.60 12.34
C LEU A 1111 -7.69 26.30 11.22
N GLN A 1112 -7.22 25.99 10.03
CA GLN A 1112 -8.05 25.55 8.89
C GLN A 1112 -8.30 24.03 8.89
N LYS A 1113 -7.97 23.33 9.99
CA LYS A 1113 -8.11 21.89 10.20
C LYS A 1113 -7.28 21.04 9.23
N ARG A 1114 -6.23 21.59 8.61
CA ARG A 1114 -5.29 20.83 7.78
C ARG A 1114 -4.26 20.14 8.69
N PRO A 1115 -3.92 18.87 8.45
CA PRO A 1115 -2.89 18.20 9.23
C PRO A 1115 -1.51 18.77 8.88
N VAL A 1116 -0.68 18.98 9.89
CA VAL A 1116 0.72 19.32 9.75
C VAL A 1116 1.57 18.39 10.62
N PHE A 1117 2.81 18.18 10.19
CA PHE A 1117 3.64 17.07 10.66
C PHE A 1117 4.94 17.58 11.26
N LEU A 1118 5.26 17.09 12.45
CA LEU A 1118 6.53 17.33 13.12
C LEU A 1118 7.26 15.99 13.25
N TYR A 1119 8.55 15.97 12.93
CA TYR A 1119 9.36 14.76 12.90
C TYR A 1119 10.38 14.79 14.03
N GLN A 1120 10.48 13.68 14.76
CA GLN A 1120 11.45 13.52 15.83
C GLN A 1120 12.60 12.62 15.41
N TYR A 1121 13.82 13.12 15.54
CA TYR A 1121 15.06 12.43 15.19
C TYR A 1121 16.03 12.43 16.38
N GLU A 1122 16.59 11.27 16.72
CA GLU A 1122 17.62 11.13 17.76
C GLU A 1122 18.99 10.88 17.11
N TRP A 1123 19.88 11.87 17.21
CA TRP A 1123 21.29 11.73 16.86
C TRP A 1123 22.05 11.16 18.07
N VAL A 1124 22.63 9.97 17.90
CA VAL A 1124 23.43 9.31 18.94
C VAL A 1124 24.84 9.89 18.94
N ASN A 1125 25.31 10.36 20.11
CA ASN A 1125 26.63 10.93 20.27
C ASN A 1125 27.69 9.79 20.23
N PRO A 1126 28.62 9.78 19.25
CA PRO A 1126 29.68 8.77 19.20
C PRO A 1126 30.78 8.98 20.26
N HIS A 1127 30.80 10.14 20.93
CA HIS A 1127 31.76 10.49 21.99
C HIS A 1127 31.03 10.88 23.29
N PRO A 1128 30.29 9.95 23.93
CA PRO A 1128 29.50 10.25 25.12
C PRO A 1128 30.35 10.67 26.34
N GLY A 1129 31.64 10.33 26.35
CA GLY A 1129 32.58 10.75 27.39
C GLY A 1129 33.04 12.21 27.29
N LYS A 1130 32.89 12.86 26.13
CA LYS A 1130 33.29 14.27 25.92
C LYS A 1130 32.17 15.22 26.31
N ILE A 1131 32.53 16.39 26.84
CA ILE A 1131 31.57 17.47 27.08
C ILE A 1131 31.20 18.09 25.73
N VAL A 1132 29.92 18.07 25.40
CA VAL A 1132 29.39 18.87 24.29
C VAL A 1132 29.23 20.29 24.80
N LYS A 1133 29.97 21.22 24.19
CA LYS A 1133 29.89 22.65 24.51
C LYS A 1133 28.59 23.22 23.96
N GLU A 1134 28.37 23.05 22.65
CA GLU A 1134 27.21 23.64 21.96
C GLU A 1134 26.82 22.86 20.70
N LEU A 1135 25.55 23.00 20.33
CA LEU A 1135 25.00 22.60 19.04
C LEU A 1135 24.82 23.85 18.17
N VAL A 1136 25.55 23.93 17.07
CA VAL A 1136 25.48 25.02 16.10
C VAL A 1136 24.51 24.66 14.98
N ILE A 1137 23.40 25.37 14.90
CA ILE A 1137 22.42 25.27 13.81
C ILE A 1137 22.93 26.07 12.62
N ALA A 1138 23.08 25.39 11.49
CA ALA A 1138 23.54 25.95 10.22
C ALA A 1138 22.71 25.44 9.04
N HIS A 1139 22.64 26.26 7.99
CA HIS A 1139 22.14 25.90 6.67
C HIS A 1139 23.30 25.87 5.68
N ASP A 1140 23.43 24.79 4.93
CA ASP A 1140 24.49 24.62 3.92
C ASP A 1140 23.97 23.84 2.69
N ASN A 1141 22.65 23.86 2.47
CA ASN A 1141 21.98 23.04 1.47
C ASN A 1141 21.92 23.75 0.09
N PRO A 1142 22.41 23.13 -1.00
CA PRO A 1142 22.34 23.70 -2.36
C PRO A 1142 20.92 23.80 -2.93
N LEU A 1143 19.96 23.06 -2.37
CA LEU A 1143 18.55 23.02 -2.82
C LEU A 1143 17.69 24.12 -2.17
N LYS A 1144 18.28 24.96 -1.31
CA LYS A 1144 17.62 26.11 -0.64
C LYS A 1144 16.30 25.76 0.07
N PHE A 1145 16.15 24.52 0.55
CA PHE A 1145 15.00 24.17 1.39
C PHE A 1145 15.03 24.97 2.68
N LYS A 1146 13.83 25.15 3.27
CA LYS A 1146 13.66 25.81 4.55
C LYS A 1146 13.20 24.78 5.59
N SER A 1147 13.59 24.93 6.84
CA SER A 1147 13.07 24.10 7.93
C SER A 1147 12.85 24.90 9.20
N LEU A 1148 12.00 24.39 10.08
CA LEU A 1148 11.81 24.90 11.43
C LEU A 1148 12.26 23.84 12.44
N ILE A 1149 13.04 24.25 13.43
CA ILE A 1149 13.34 23.45 14.63
C ILE A 1149 12.46 23.99 15.76
N PHE A 1150 11.53 23.17 16.23
CA PHE A 1150 10.55 23.52 17.26
C PHE A 1150 11.09 23.27 18.66
N ALA A 1151 11.89 22.22 18.82
CA ALA A 1151 12.52 21.88 20.10
C ALA A 1151 13.77 21.03 19.89
N VAL A 1152 14.69 21.10 20.86
CA VAL A 1152 15.84 20.19 20.99
C VAL A 1152 15.90 19.70 22.44
N SER A 1153 16.28 18.46 22.65
CA SER A 1153 16.50 17.89 23.98
C SER A 1153 17.78 17.09 24.01
N LYS A 1154 18.49 17.11 25.14
CA LYS A 1154 19.66 16.26 25.35
C LYS A 1154 19.27 15.06 26.21
N ARG A 1155 19.85 13.90 25.88
CA ARG A 1155 19.78 12.72 26.75
C ARG A 1155 21.07 12.64 27.55
N ASP A 1156 20.96 12.48 28.86
CA ASP A 1156 22.14 12.37 29.73
C ASP A 1156 22.79 10.98 29.59
N VAL A 1157 24.09 10.94 29.88
CA VAL A 1157 24.85 9.69 29.98
C VAL A 1157 24.43 8.94 31.25
N LYS A 1158 24.33 7.60 31.17
CA LYS A 1158 24.10 6.74 32.34
C LYS A 1158 25.23 6.94 33.36
N LYS A 1159 24.89 7.20 34.63
CA LYS A 1159 25.87 7.22 35.72
C LYS A 1159 26.49 5.81 35.86
N GLN A 1160 27.81 5.70 35.89
CA GLN A 1160 28.47 4.43 36.20
C GLN A 1160 28.34 4.16 37.70
N GLU A 1161 28.13 2.91 38.11
CA GLU A 1161 27.91 2.52 39.52
C GLU A 1161 29.12 2.82 40.43
N ASN A 1162 30.27 3.27 39.89
CA ASN A 1162 31.47 3.64 40.65
C ASN A 1162 31.64 5.15 40.89
N ASP A 1163 30.67 5.99 40.53
CA ASP A 1163 30.68 7.44 40.82
C ASP A 1163 29.84 7.81 42.07
N GLN A 1164 29.64 6.87 43.00
CA GLN A 1164 29.04 7.14 44.32
C GLN A 1164 30.04 6.92 45.44
#